data_AF-A0A345JNL9-F1
#
_entry.id   AF-A0A345JNL9-F1
#
_cell.length_a   1.000
_cell.length_b   1.000
_cell.length_c   1.000
_cell.angle_alpha   90.00
_cell.angle_beta   90.00
_cell.angle_gamma   90.00
#
_symmetry.space_group_name_H-M   'P 1'
#
loop_
_entity.id
_entity.type
_entity.pdbx_description
1 polymer ?
#
loop_
_entity_poly.entity_id
_entity_poly.type
_entity_poly.pdbx_seq_one_letter_code
_entity_poly.pdbx_strand_id
1 'polypeptide(L)'
;MDIEIRHCNNIVRAHITLTADKLNIKFAPNGTGKSTLSRAISCAARDDIQGLQALMPFRLRGENPDSTGPIVIGADGIGDVMCFNEEYVSQFTFQPDELISDSFNILIRNQAHAEREREIEEMTQKIRAVFTDHTELNSLIDHLQELSNAFRSTSSGISRSSTGMRGLSGGNKIHHIPAGLENYQPYIRSERRVEWIDWQTKGLEFSPLSDGCCPFCTGDITGKEAQIRQVREEYDKSTIKNLTAIIRLVENLGNYLTESARERLLAITMLQNGPEAEHIEYLVALKRQTDTLTEKLTALRGLNVFSLQEQQNVREVLTARLIDLQFFPDLQSELMQGITDRLNAALMDLINLAGPLQGKINRHRDSMIRLIAQHKTNINNFLTYAGYKYRVDIAGEGEQRKLRLRHIDFDGYVSGGSQHLSYGERNAFAIVLFMYECLSKNPGLIILDDPISSFDKNKKFAILEMLFRRASGECLKNRTVLMLTHDVEPVIDTLKSVRRLFSNQVTASCLRLSAGVIEELPVNDGDIMTFMQICKSITASADCEEIIKLIYLRRYFEIVDERGDAYQLLSNLFHRRVVPLDYREPAAAGSGYPKMAPEKIQQALRDIREYVDSFDYPRLQALVSSPDEIKNLYRRCRNGYEKLQVFRLLELDQDHPVIRKFVNETYHIENEFICQLDPSRFDLIPEYVIMECDKLIALPPAANQSSVARIA
;
A
#
# COMPACT_ATOMS: atom_id res chain seq x y z
N MET A 1 12.04 -19.27 -14.27
CA MET A 1 12.12 -19.43 -12.81
C MET A 1 11.30 -20.65 -12.49
N ASP A 2 11.91 -21.63 -11.86
CA ASP A 2 11.31 -22.94 -11.65
C ASP A 2 11.24 -23.17 -10.16
N ILE A 3 10.02 -23.34 -9.66
CA ILE A 3 9.72 -23.43 -8.24
C ILE A 3 9.27 -24.85 -7.95
N GLU A 4 9.99 -25.53 -7.05
CA GLU A 4 9.60 -26.82 -6.53
C GLU A 4 9.00 -26.66 -5.13
N ILE A 5 7.81 -27.23 -4.92
CA ILE A 5 7.10 -27.20 -3.63
C ILE A 5 6.89 -28.65 -3.20
N ARG A 6 7.23 -28.99 -1.95
CA ARG A 6 7.08 -30.34 -1.40
C ARG A 6 6.43 -30.29 -0.02
N HIS A 7 5.61 -31.29 0.28
CA HIS A 7 4.96 -31.48 1.59
C HIS A 7 4.20 -30.24 2.10
N CYS A 8 3.33 -29.62 1.29
CA CYS A 8 2.49 -28.48 1.68
C CYS A 8 1.00 -28.85 1.60
N ASN A 9 0.28 -28.89 2.72
CA ASN A 9 -1.13 -29.30 2.85
C ASN A 9 -1.45 -30.62 2.11
N ASN A 10 -2.13 -30.55 0.97
CA ASN A 10 -2.52 -31.66 0.10
C ASN A 10 -1.48 -31.99 -0.99
N ILE A 11 -0.43 -31.17 -1.11
CA ILE A 11 0.63 -31.26 -2.12
C ILE A 11 1.81 -32.03 -1.55
N VAL A 12 2.06 -33.22 -2.10
CA VAL A 12 3.28 -34.01 -1.86
C VAL A 12 4.45 -33.38 -2.62
N ARG A 13 4.23 -33.04 -3.90
CA ARG A 13 5.22 -32.41 -4.78
C ARG A 13 4.52 -31.58 -5.86
N ALA A 14 5.06 -30.42 -6.20
CA ALA A 14 4.67 -29.63 -7.37
C ALA A 14 5.93 -29.02 -8.01
N HIS A 15 5.93 -28.90 -9.33
CA HIS A 15 6.93 -28.13 -10.08
C HIS A 15 6.20 -27.10 -10.94
N ILE A 16 6.52 -25.81 -10.76
CA ILE A 16 5.83 -24.72 -11.44
C ILE A 16 6.84 -23.77 -12.09
N THR A 17 6.60 -23.45 -13.35
CA THR A 17 7.46 -22.55 -14.13
C THR A 17 6.83 -21.14 -14.23
N LEU A 18 7.59 -20.13 -13.81
CA LEU A 18 7.25 -18.71 -13.99
C LEU A 18 8.21 -18.06 -15.00
N THR A 19 7.63 -17.36 -15.96
CA THR A 19 8.32 -16.48 -16.91
C THR A 19 8.27 -15.05 -16.40
N ALA A 20 9.42 -14.39 -16.30
CA ALA A 20 9.53 -13.00 -15.88
C ALA A 20 8.78 -12.05 -16.84
N ASP A 21 8.29 -10.92 -16.31
CA ASP A 21 7.64 -9.83 -17.04
C ASP A 21 6.38 -10.24 -17.83
N LYS A 22 5.77 -11.37 -17.47
CA LYS A 22 4.56 -11.92 -18.09
C LYS A 22 3.47 -12.26 -17.08
N LEU A 23 2.23 -12.29 -17.58
CA LEU A 23 1.10 -12.94 -16.95
C LEU A 23 1.19 -14.46 -17.17
N ASN A 24 1.46 -15.20 -16.10
CA ASN A 24 1.54 -16.65 -16.05
C ASN A 24 0.22 -17.21 -15.53
N ILE A 25 -0.63 -17.71 -16.43
CA ILE A 25 -1.95 -18.27 -16.08
C ILE A 25 -1.81 -19.77 -15.77
N LYS A 26 -2.19 -20.16 -14.55
CA LYS A 26 -2.22 -21.53 -14.07
C LYS A 26 -3.68 -21.95 -13.89
N PHE A 27 -4.20 -22.65 -14.89
CA PHE A 27 -5.58 -23.15 -14.90
C PHE A 27 -5.65 -24.50 -14.17
N ALA A 28 -6.55 -24.64 -13.20
CA ALA A 28 -6.71 -25.87 -12.43
C ALA A 28 -8.08 -25.97 -11.74
N PRO A 29 -8.70 -27.16 -11.68
CA PRO A 29 -9.93 -27.39 -10.93
C PRO A 29 -9.84 -26.98 -9.45
N ASN A 30 -10.99 -26.89 -8.80
CA ASN A 30 -11.05 -26.67 -7.35
C ASN A 30 -10.65 -27.95 -6.61
N GLY A 31 -9.88 -27.78 -5.52
CA GLY A 31 -9.22 -28.90 -4.81
C GLY A 31 -7.77 -29.19 -5.26
N THR A 32 -7.33 -28.73 -6.44
CA THR A 32 -5.95 -28.97 -6.94
C THR A 32 -4.85 -28.42 -6.01
N GLY A 33 -5.16 -27.40 -5.18
CA GLY A 33 -4.21 -26.78 -4.25
C GLY A 33 -3.72 -25.39 -4.65
N LYS A 34 -4.42 -24.67 -5.55
CA LYS A 34 -4.09 -23.30 -6.00
C LYS A 34 -3.66 -22.35 -4.86
N SER A 35 -4.50 -22.18 -3.85
CA SER A 35 -4.18 -21.33 -2.69
C SER A 35 -3.03 -21.86 -1.83
N THR A 36 -2.80 -23.18 -1.78
CA THR A 36 -1.61 -23.76 -1.14
C THR A 36 -0.34 -23.36 -1.89
N LEU A 37 -0.35 -23.39 -3.23
CA LEU A 37 0.76 -22.95 -4.07
C LEU A 37 1.06 -21.46 -3.85
N SER A 38 0.02 -20.61 -3.91
CA SER A 38 0.12 -19.17 -3.63
C SER A 38 0.77 -18.89 -2.27
N ARG A 39 0.28 -19.52 -1.20
CA ARG A 39 0.80 -19.34 0.16
C ARG A 39 2.21 -19.88 0.32
N ALA A 40 2.52 -21.05 -0.24
CA ALA A 40 3.87 -21.64 -0.17
C ALA A 40 4.91 -20.73 -0.84
N ILE A 41 4.63 -20.23 -2.04
CA ILE A 41 5.50 -19.29 -2.76
C ILE A 41 5.66 -17.98 -1.96
N SER A 42 4.55 -17.43 -1.44
CA SER A 42 4.55 -16.17 -0.68
C SER A 42 5.34 -16.26 0.63
N CYS A 43 5.23 -17.38 1.36
CA CYS A 43 5.99 -17.58 2.59
C CYS A 43 7.49 -17.78 2.29
N ALA A 44 7.83 -18.59 1.28
CA ALA A 44 9.21 -18.85 0.90
C ALA A 44 9.96 -17.60 0.40
N ALA A 45 9.32 -16.79 -0.46
CA ALA A 45 9.92 -15.56 -0.98
C ALA A 45 10.17 -14.48 0.10
N ARG A 46 9.52 -14.59 1.26
CA ARG A 46 9.61 -13.66 2.40
C ARG A 46 10.39 -14.22 3.59
N ASP A 47 11.01 -15.39 3.46
CA ASP A 47 11.64 -16.15 4.55
C ASP A 47 10.71 -16.40 5.77
N ASP A 48 9.39 -16.48 5.54
CA ASP A 48 8.39 -16.74 6.59
C ASP A 48 8.32 -18.23 6.92
N ILE A 49 9.26 -18.65 7.77
CA ILE A 49 9.35 -20.02 8.29
C ILE A 49 8.06 -20.41 9.04
N GLN A 50 7.41 -19.49 9.77
CA GLN A 50 6.21 -19.83 10.55
C GLN A 50 4.99 -20.05 9.66
N GLY A 51 4.76 -19.17 8.68
CA GLY A 51 3.71 -19.33 7.67
C GLY A 51 3.93 -20.56 6.81
N LEU A 52 5.17 -20.88 6.45
CA LEU A 52 5.50 -22.11 5.73
C LEU A 52 5.21 -23.37 6.58
N GLN A 53 5.59 -23.39 7.86
CA GLN A 53 5.27 -24.49 8.78
C GLN A 53 3.75 -24.64 9.02
N ALA A 54 2.96 -23.57 8.96
CA ALA A 54 1.50 -23.65 9.05
C ALA A 54 0.87 -24.48 7.90
N LEU A 55 1.58 -24.63 6.77
CA LEU A 55 1.20 -25.49 5.64
C LEU A 55 1.56 -26.99 5.88
N MET A 56 1.91 -27.41 7.10
CA MET A 56 2.24 -28.80 7.40
C MET A 56 1.09 -29.76 7.02
N PRO A 57 1.34 -30.78 6.16
CA PRO A 57 0.33 -31.72 5.70
C PRO A 57 -0.39 -32.41 6.85
N PHE A 58 -1.71 -32.49 6.79
CA PHE A 58 -2.52 -33.09 7.87
C PHE A 58 -2.07 -34.50 8.25
N ARG A 59 -1.64 -35.31 7.26
CA ARG A 59 -1.11 -36.66 7.47
C ARG A 59 0.17 -36.73 8.32
N LEU A 60 0.91 -35.63 8.44
CA LEU A 60 2.16 -35.51 9.22
C LEU A 60 1.95 -34.80 10.57
N ARG A 61 0.73 -34.40 10.93
CA ARG A 61 0.44 -33.71 12.21
C ARG A 61 0.28 -34.66 13.40
N GLY A 62 0.02 -35.94 13.15
CA GLY A 62 -0.10 -36.97 14.20
C GLY A 62 1.22 -37.71 14.40
N GLU A 63 1.69 -38.38 13.33
CA GLU A 63 2.99 -39.07 13.30
C GLU A 63 3.86 -38.47 12.18
N ASN A 64 5.11 -38.15 12.50
CA ASN A 64 6.10 -37.63 11.54
C ASN A 64 7.49 -38.24 11.83
N PRO A 65 7.66 -39.56 11.65
CA PRO A 65 8.88 -40.26 12.05
C PRO A 65 10.13 -39.72 11.33
N ASP A 66 9.99 -39.32 10.06
CA ASP A 66 11.08 -38.78 9.25
C ASP A 66 11.35 -37.28 9.50
N SER A 67 10.61 -36.65 10.42
CA SER A 67 10.66 -35.20 10.69
C SER A 67 10.49 -34.32 9.43
N THR A 68 9.76 -34.82 8.43
CA THR A 68 9.52 -34.12 7.16
C THR A 68 8.63 -32.89 7.36
N GLY A 69 8.98 -31.78 6.72
CA GLY A 69 8.23 -30.53 6.77
C GLY A 69 7.98 -29.92 5.40
N PRO A 70 7.14 -28.86 5.32
CA PRO A 70 6.96 -28.06 4.12
C PRO A 70 8.27 -27.48 3.59
N ILE A 71 8.54 -27.66 2.30
CA ILE A 71 9.77 -27.21 1.62
C ILE A 71 9.38 -26.51 0.32
N VAL A 72 10.03 -25.38 0.02
CA VAL A 72 9.93 -24.66 -1.24
C VAL A 72 11.36 -24.34 -1.71
N ILE A 73 11.65 -24.53 -2.99
CA ILE A 73 12.98 -24.34 -3.60
C ILE A 73 12.80 -23.51 -4.87
N GLY A 74 13.69 -22.55 -5.13
CA GLY A 74 13.65 -21.73 -6.35
C GLY A 74 12.72 -20.52 -6.28
N ALA A 75 12.16 -20.24 -5.10
CA ALA A 75 11.52 -18.96 -4.77
C ALA A 75 12.54 -17.89 -4.33
N ASP A 76 13.81 -18.29 -4.17
CA ASP A 76 14.93 -17.45 -3.76
C ASP A 76 15.15 -16.29 -4.74
N GLY A 77 15.24 -15.07 -4.22
CA GLY A 77 15.44 -13.86 -5.04
C GLY A 77 14.18 -13.28 -5.70
N ILE A 78 12.97 -13.81 -5.41
CA ILE A 78 11.71 -13.13 -5.76
C ILE A 78 11.60 -11.77 -5.03
N GLY A 79 12.03 -11.70 -3.77
CA GLY A 79 11.87 -10.51 -2.94
C GLY A 79 10.42 -10.30 -2.49
N ASP A 80 9.93 -9.06 -2.51
CA ASP A 80 8.55 -8.79 -2.07
C ASP A 80 7.52 -9.43 -3.00
N VAL A 81 6.48 -9.99 -2.38
CA VAL A 81 5.35 -10.66 -3.04
C VAL A 81 4.06 -10.01 -2.58
N MET A 82 3.19 -9.65 -3.52
CA MET A 82 1.84 -9.22 -3.20
C MET A 82 0.82 -10.24 -3.72
N CYS A 83 -0.14 -10.63 -2.88
CA CYS A 83 -1.16 -11.61 -3.23
C CYS A 83 -2.57 -11.01 -3.12
N PHE A 84 -3.34 -11.09 -4.21
CA PHE A 84 -4.78 -10.86 -4.19
C PHE A 84 -5.48 -12.19 -3.87
N ASN A 85 -6.20 -12.23 -2.75
CA ASN A 85 -6.96 -13.39 -2.26
C ASN A 85 -8.15 -12.92 -1.41
N GLU A 86 -8.92 -13.86 -0.83
CA GLU A 86 -10.06 -13.54 0.04
C GLU A 86 -9.65 -12.73 1.28
N GLU A 87 -8.47 -13.00 1.86
CA GLU A 87 -7.94 -12.25 3.00
C GLU A 87 -7.75 -10.77 2.65
N TYR A 88 -7.10 -10.47 1.52
CA TYR A 88 -6.95 -9.11 0.99
C TYR A 88 -8.30 -8.43 0.77
N VAL A 89 -9.26 -9.10 0.13
CA VAL A 89 -10.63 -8.59 -0.08
C VAL A 89 -11.35 -8.31 1.25
N SER A 90 -11.08 -9.09 2.30
CA SER A 90 -11.68 -8.91 3.63
C SER A 90 -11.05 -7.77 4.42
N GLN A 91 -9.74 -7.52 4.27
CA GLN A 91 -9.05 -6.36 4.84
C GLN A 91 -9.59 -5.03 4.26
N PHE A 92 -10.10 -5.06 3.02
CA PHE A 92 -10.72 -3.93 2.34
C PHE A 92 -12.17 -3.71 2.82
N THR A 93 -12.31 -3.52 4.14
CA THR A 93 -13.53 -3.03 4.77
C THR A 93 -13.69 -1.55 4.45
N PHE A 94 -14.63 -1.26 3.55
CA PHE A 94 -15.03 0.10 3.17
C PHE A 94 -15.31 0.94 4.42
N GLN A 95 -14.50 1.98 4.63
CA GLN A 95 -14.66 2.89 5.76
C GLN A 95 -15.90 3.78 5.54
N PRO A 96 -16.48 4.37 6.60
CA PRO A 96 -17.65 5.24 6.45
C PRO A 96 -17.45 6.42 5.48
N ASP A 97 -16.24 6.99 5.45
CA ASP A 97 -15.91 8.23 4.72
C ASP A 97 -14.86 8.05 3.60
N GLU A 98 -14.41 6.82 3.34
CA GLU A 98 -13.33 6.48 2.42
C GLU A 98 -13.48 5.05 1.91
N LEU A 99 -13.20 4.80 0.62
CA LEU A 99 -13.37 3.48 0.03
C LEU A 99 -12.46 2.42 0.67
N ILE A 100 -11.25 2.83 1.08
CA ILE A 100 -10.22 2.02 1.75
C ILE A 100 -9.41 2.97 2.64
N SER A 101 -8.89 2.51 3.77
CA SER A 101 -7.81 3.20 4.46
C SER A 101 -6.61 3.46 3.55
N ASP A 102 -6.03 4.67 3.64
CA ASP A 102 -4.80 5.06 2.94
C ASP A 102 -4.88 5.03 1.40
N SER A 103 -6.06 5.36 0.86
CA SER A 103 -6.27 5.45 -0.59
C SER A 103 -5.36 6.51 -1.26
N PHE A 104 -4.88 7.51 -0.51
CA PHE A 104 -3.91 8.48 -0.98
C PHE A 104 -2.56 7.86 -1.30
N ASN A 105 -1.93 7.12 -0.37
CA ASN A 105 -0.60 6.55 -0.63
C ASN A 105 -0.67 5.50 -1.76
N ILE A 106 -1.72 4.66 -1.77
CA ILE A 106 -1.95 3.64 -2.81
C ILE A 106 -2.00 4.25 -4.22
N LEU A 107 -2.71 5.37 -4.39
CA LEU A 107 -2.92 5.99 -5.70
C LEU A 107 -1.82 7.01 -6.07
N ILE A 108 -1.22 7.71 -5.10
CA ILE A 108 -0.43 8.91 -5.36
C ILE A 108 1.05 8.77 -4.97
N ARG A 109 1.36 8.12 -3.84
CA ARG A 109 2.75 7.87 -3.42
C ARG A 109 3.34 6.69 -4.19
N ASN A 110 3.75 6.94 -5.43
CA ASN A 110 4.69 6.09 -6.16
C ASN A 110 6.14 6.55 -5.92
N GLN A 111 7.12 5.75 -6.35
CA GLN A 111 8.55 6.04 -6.18
C GLN A 111 8.95 7.44 -6.71
N ALA A 112 8.40 7.86 -7.85
CA ALA A 112 8.66 9.18 -8.46
C ALA A 112 7.98 10.35 -7.72
N HIS A 113 6.98 10.10 -6.87
CA HIS A 113 6.45 11.07 -5.91
C HIS A 113 7.41 11.21 -4.72
N ALA A 114 7.77 10.08 -4.09
CA ALA A 114 8.66 10.05 -2.94
C ALA A 114 10.06 10.63 -3.23
N GLU A 115 10.60 10.43 -4.44
CA GLU A 115 11.85 11.03 -4.88
C GLU A 115 11.76 12.57 -5.01
N ARG A 116 10.64 13.09 -5.53
CA ARG A 116 10.41 14.55 -5.60
C ARG A 116 10.14 15.18 -4.23
N GLU A 117 9.45 14.47 -3.34
CA GLU A 117 9.31 14.86 -1.93
C GLU A 117 10.70 14.97 -1.28
N ARG A 118 11.58 13.97 -1.46
CA ARG A 118 12.97 14.02 -0.98
C ARG A 118 13.77 15.17 -1.59
N GLU A 119 13.68 15.43 -2.89
CA GLU A 119 14.37 16.55 -3.53
C GLU A 119 13.93 17.92 -2.97
N ILE A 120 12.65 18.07 -2.63
CA ILE A 120 12.10 19.28 -2.00
C ILE A 120 12.58 19.37 -0.55
N GLU A 121 12.57 18.25 0.19
CA GLU A 121 13.03 18.18 1.58
C GLU A 121 14.54 18.43 1.71
N GLU A 122 15.39 17.91 0.82
CA GLU A 122 16.83 18.12 0.86
C GLU A 122 17.21 19.61 0.64
N MET A 123 16.54 20.28 -0.30
CA MET A 123 16.68 21.74 -0.47
C MET A 123 16.13 22.50 0.74
N THR A 124 15.02 22.04 1.31
CA THR A 124 14.38 22.60 2.51
C THR A 124 15.28 22.52 3.75
N GLN A 125 15.97 21.40 3.96
CA GLN A 125 16.90 21.23 5.07
C GLN A 125 18.14 22.12 4.93
N LYS A 126 18.68 22.25 3.71
CA LYS A 126 19.77 23.20 3.41
C LYS A 126 19.36 24.64 3.73
N ILE A 127 18.11 25.02 3.44
CA ILE A 127 17.55 26.34 3.80
C ILE A 127 17.44 26.50 5.32
N ARG A 128 16.93 25.50 6.04
CA ARG A 128 16.69 25.55 7.49
C ARG A 128 17.98 25.66 8.33
N ALA A 129 19.04 24.96 7.90
CA ALA A 129 20.32 24.91 8.62
C ALA A 129 20.98 26.29 8.76
N VAL A 130 20.72 27.23 7.84
CA VAL A 130 21.36 28.55 7.79
C VAL A 130 21.02 29.43 9.00
N PHE A 131 19.80 29.35 9.54
CA PHE A 131 19.35 30.25 10.63
C PHE A 131 18.93 29.54 11.93
N THR A 132 18.70 28.21 11.90
CA THR A 132 18.23 27.50 13.11
C THR A 132 19.34 27.35 14.15
N ASP A 133 20.55 26.98 13.70
CA ASP A 133 21.69 26.66 14.57
C ASP A 133 22.75 27.80 14.61
N HIS A 134 22.37 29.01 14.20
CA HIS A 134 23.29 30.15 14.07
C HIS A 134 23.59 30.77 15.45
N THR A 135 24.66 30.33 16.10
CA THR A 135 25.08 30.76 17.45
C THR A 135 25.18 32.28 17.61
N GLU A 136 25.75 32.96 16.60
CA GLU A 136 25.88 34.42 16.54
C GLU A 136 24.52 35.14 16.45
N LEU A 137 23.50 34.52 15.82
CA LEU A 137 22.14 35.09 15.74
C LEU A 137 21.43 34.96 17.09
N ASN A 138 21.53 33.80 17.74
CA ASN A 138 20.93 33.57 19.06
C ASN A 138 21.55 34.50 20.11
N SER A 139 22.89 34.59 20.18
CA SER A 139 23.58 35.50 21.10
C SER A 139 23.20 36.98 20.87
N LEU A 140 23.06 37.40 19.61
CA LEU A 140 22.59 38.76 19.29
C LEU A 140 21.14 39.00 19.76
N ILE A 141 20.24 38.06 19.49
CA ILE A 141 18.84 38.14 19.96
C ILE A 141 18.79 38.22 21.49
N ASP A 142 19.54 37.38 22.18
CA ASP A 142 19.56 37.33 23.64
C ASP A 142 20.07 38.65 24.25
N HIS A 143 21.20 39.19 23.74
CA HIS A 143 21.73 40.48 24.18
C HIS A 143 20.73 41.64 23.95
N LEU A 144 20.13 41.74 22.76
CA LEU A 144 19.13 42.78 22.47
C LEU A 144 17.86 42.63 23.35
N GLN A 145 17.47 41.39 23.65
CA GLN A 145 16.38 41.10 24.59
C GLN A 145 16.70 41.52 26.03
N GLU A 146 17.95 41.43 26.49
CA GLU A 146 18.34 41.97 27.81
C GLU A 146 18.03 43.48 27.90
N LEU A 147 18.41 44.27 26.90
CA LEU A 147 18.12 45.71 26.82
C LEU A 147 16.61 45.98 26.82
N SER A 148 15.87 45.27 25.96
CA SER A 148 14.42 45.40 25.84
C SER A 148 13.70 45.10 27.17
N ASN A 149 14.12 44.04 27.86
CA ASN A 149 13.56 43.61 29.15
C ASN A 149 13.95 44.53 30.31
N ALA A 150 15.14 45.14 30.26
CA ALA A 150 15.59 46.12 31.25
C ALA A 150 14.68 47.36 31.29
N PHE A 151 14.20 47.82 30.13
CA PHE A 151 13.42 49.07 29.98
C PHE A 151 11.95 48.85 29.54
N ARG A 152 11.23 47.90 30.15
CA ARG A 152 9.83 47.55 29.78
C ARG A 152 8.93 48.77 29.52
N SER A 153 8.23 48.77 28.39
CA SER A 153 7.35 49.86 27.94
C SER A 153 5.99 49.90 28.66
N THR A 154 5.34 51.07 28.60
CA THR A 154 3.93 51.32 28.93
C THR A 154 3.29 52.12 27.78
N SER A 155 1.98 52.39 27.87
CA SER A 155 1.27 53.28 26.93
C SER A 155 1.77 54.75 26.93
N SER A 156 2.69 55.12 27.80
CA SER A 156 3.21 56.47 28.00
C SER A 156 4.74 56.59 27.97
N GLY A 157 5.47 55.53 27.61
CA GLY A 157 6.94 55.52 27.58
C GLY A 157 7.55 54.27 28.21
N ILE A 158 8.58 54.42 29.03
CA ILE A 158 9.17 53.32 29.81
C ILE A 158 8.54 53.27 31.22
N SER A 159 8.25 52.07 31.71
CA SER A 159 7.75 51.86 33.07
C SER A 159 8.79 52.28 34.12
N ARG A 160 8.37 53.11 35.09
CA ARG A 160 9.16 53.42 36.29
C ARG A 160 9.47 52.19 37.15
N SER A 161 8.71 51.09 37.02
CA SER A 161 8.98 49.82 37.73
C SER A 161 9.94 48.88 36.98
N SER A 162 10.35 49.23 35.75
CA SER A 162 11.37 48.49 35.01
C SER A 162 12.71 48.46 35.78
N THR A 163 13.53 47.45 35.52
CA THR A 163 14.85 47.30 36.19
C THR A 163 15.75 48.49 35.85
N GLY A 164 15.72 48.94 34.60
CA GLY A 164 16.45 50.12 34.11
C GLY A 164 16.07 51.39 34.83
N MET A 165 14.78 51.75 34.82
CA MET A 165 14.34 52.99 35.47
C MET A 165 14.57 52.96 36.99
N ARG A 166 14.38 51.82 37.67
CA ARG A 166 14.68 51.71 39.11
C ARG A 166 16.17 51.77 39.43
N GLY A 167 17.04 51.33 38.52
CA GLY A 167 18.49 51.48 38.69
C GLY A 167 18.95 52.92 38.52
N LEU A 168 18.38 53.64 37.55
CA LEU A 168 18.79 54.99 37.18
C LEU A 168 18.10 56.10 37.99
N SER A 169 16.90 55.88 38.55
CA SER A 169 16.08 56.93 39.18
C SER A 169 16.69 57.59 40.42
N GLY A 170 17.65 56.94 41.08
CA GLY A 170 18.35 57.47 42.26
C GLY A 170 19.71 58.12 41.94
N GLY A 171 20.09 58.19 40.66
CA GLY A 171 21.42 58.59 40.22
C GLY A 171 22.52 57.57 40.55
N ASN A 172 23.72 57.78 39.99
CA ASN A 172 24.84 56.89 40.20
C ASN A 172 25.58 57.20 41.50
N LYS A 173 25.00 56.76 42.63
CA LYS A 173 25.61 56.86 43.97
C LYS A 173 26.83 55.96 44.18
N ILE A 174 27.18 55.10 43.20
CA ILE A 174 28.41 54.28 43.24
C ILE A 174 29.61 55.14 42.81
N HIS A 175 29.41 55.95 41.76
CA HIS A 175 30.38 56.94 41.30
C HIS A 175 30.36 58.19 42.19
N HIS A 176 29.19 58.81 42.33
CA HIS A 176 28.98 60.03 43.11
C HIS A 176 28.54 59.69 44.53
N ILE A 177 29.49 59.37 45.38
CA ILE A 177 29.23 59.03 46.79
C ILE A 177 28.68 60.29 47.50
N PRO A 178 27.54 60.20 48.24
CA PRO A 178 26.98 61.32 48.98
C PRO A 178 27.98 61.91 49.99
N ALA A 179 27.90 63.23 50.18
CA ALA A 179 28.77 63.96 51.10
C ALA A 179 28.66 63.40 52.53
N GLY A 180 29.81 63.12 53.14
CA GLY A 180 29.91 62.48 54.45
C GLY A 180 30.00 60.95 54.41
N LEU A 181 29.87 60.29 53.26
CA LEU A 181 29.99 58.82 53.12
C LEU A 181 31.30 58.35 52.44
N GLU A 182 32.25 59.25 52.21
CA GLU A 182 33.49 59.02 51.46
C GLU A 182 34.34 57.88 52.06
N ASN A 183 34.35 57.75 53.40
CA ASN A 183 35.05 56.67 54.11
C ASN A 183 34.56 55.27 53.73
N TYR A 184 33.36 55.13 53.19
CA TYR A 184 32.81 53.85 52.72
C TYR A 184 33.13 53.53 51.25
N GLN A 185 33.82 54.43 50.53
CA GLN A 185 34.20 54.26 49.13
C GLN A 185 34.78 52.89 48.76
N PRO A 186 35.70 52.27 49.55
CA PRO A 186 36.24 50.95 49.21
C PRO A 186 35.17 49.86 49.10
N TYR A 187 34.13 49.95 49.92
CA TYR A 187 33.03 48.97 49.94
C TYR A 187 31.97 49.28 48.89
N ILE A 188 31.57 50.55 48.76
CA ILE A 188 30.59 51.02 47.78
C ILE A 188 31.05 50.73 46.34
N ARG A 189 32.35 50.90 46.06
CA ARG A 189 32.94 50.62 44.74
C ARG A 189 33.44 49.19 44.56
N SER A 190 33.48 48.36 45.61
CA SER A 190 33.86 46.94 45.49
C SER A 190 32.91 46.14 44.58
N GLU A 191 33.35 45.01 44.04
CA GLU A 191 32.46 44.09 43.32
C GLU A 191 31.34 43.52 44.22
N ARG A 192 31.63 43.39 45.52
CA ARG A 192 30.69 42.89 46.55
C ARG A 192 29.77 43.97 47.12
N ARG A 193 29.68 45.16 46.50
CA ARG A 193 28.90 46.31 46.99
C ARG A 193 27.46 45.98 47.39
N VAL A 194 26.77 45.14 46.62
CA VAL A 194 25.37 44.75 46.89
C VAL A 194 25.26 43.88 48.16
N GLU A 195 26.22 42.98 48.38
CA GLU A 195 26.30 42.14 49.57
C GLU A 195 26.68 42.97 50.80
N TRP A 196 27.61 43.91 50.64
CA TRP A 196 28.02 44.81 51.71
C TRP A 196 26.88 45.75 52.15
N ILE A 197 26.11 46.33 51.23
CA ILE A 197 24.94 47.16 51.56
C ILE A 197 23.87 46.33 52.29
N ASP A 198 23.60 45.09 51.84
CA ASP A 198 22.67 44.17 52.52
C ASP A 198 23.13 43.83 53.94
N TRP A 199 24.43 43.55 54.12
CA TRP A 199 25.04 43.26 55.41
C TRP A 199 25.01 44.46 56.36
N GLN A 200 25.41 45.64 55.88
CA GLN A 200 25.39 46.90 56.63
C GLN A 200 23.97 47.27 57.07
N THR A 201 23.00 47.14 56.15
CA THR A 201 21.59 47.44 56.42
C THR A 201 21.01 46.52 57.49
N LYS A 202 21.23 45.20 57.37
CA LYS A 202 20.74 44.20 58.33
C LYS A 202 21.42 44.32 59.69
N GLY A 203 22.72 44.56 59.74
CA GLY A 203 23.42 44.74 61.01
C GLY A 203 22.94 45.97 61.79
N LEU A 204 22.58 47.04 61.09
CA LEU A 204 22.02 48.24 61.70
C LEU A 204 20.66 48.00 62.36
N GLU A 205 19.90 46.97 61.97
CA GLU A 205 18.64 46.58 62.62
C GLU A 205 18.84 46.11 64.08
N PHE A 206 20.05 45.67 64.44
CA PHE A 206 20.42 45.28 65.81
C PHE A 206 20.94 46.43 66.66
N SER A 207 21.20 47.61 66.08
CA SER A 207 21.71 48.78 66.80
C SER A 207 20.84 49.25 67.99
N PRO A 208 19.49 49.13 67.99
CA PRO A 208 18.66 49.47 69.15
C PRO A 208 18.82 48.55 70.37
N LEU A 209 19.59 47.46 70.26
CA LEU A 209 19.80 46.51 71.37
C LEU A 209 20.93 46.92 72.32
N SER A 210 21.77 47.89 71.94
CA SER A 210 22.88 48.39 72.76
C SER A 210 23.27 49.81 72.36
N ASP A 211 22.87 50.80 73.17
CA ASP A 211 23.19 52.22 72.91
C ASP A 211 24.69 52.46 72.72
N GLY A 212 25.04 53.28 71.73
CA GLY A 212 26.41 53.70 71.43
C GLY A 212 27.36 52.60 70.93
N CYS A 213 26.94 51.33 70.81
CA CYS A 213 27.82 50.21 70.50
C CYS A 213 27.62 49.65 69.08
N CYS A 214 28.71 49.37 68.38
CA CYS A 214 28.67 48.75 67.05
C CYS A 214 28.12 47.31 67.11
N PRO A 215 27.06 46.95 66.38
CA PRO A 215 26.49 45.59 66.39
C PRO A 215 27.43 44.53 65.78
N PHE A 216 28.52 44.94 65.10
CA PHE A 216 29.48 44.03 64.48
C PHE A 216 30.76 43.81 65.28
N CYS A 217 31.22 44.81 66.04
CA CYS A 217 32.53 44.77 66.72
C CYS A 217 32.51 45.29 68.17
N THR A 218 31.35 45.66 68.72
CA THR A 218 31.16 46.19 70.09
C THR A 218 31.89 47.50 70.43
N GLY A 219 32.61 48.12 69.49
CA GLY A 219 33.26 49.42 69.68
C GLY A 219 32.27 50.59 69.69
N ASP A 220 32.68 51.70 70.32
CA ASP A 220 31.90 52.94 70.39
C ASP A 220 31.66 53.56 69.00
N ILE A 221 30.39 53.84 68.70
CA ILE A 221 29.91 54.47 67.46
C ILE A 221 29.20 55.81 67.70
N THR A 222 29.17 56.33 68.94
CA THR A 222 28.41 57.53 69.31
C THR A 222 28.75 58.75 68.42
N GLY A 223 30.02 58.92 68.05
CA GLY A 223 30.47 59.98 67.14
C GLY A 223 30.28 59.69 65.63
N LYS A 224 29.75 58.52 65.25
CA LYS A 224 29.58 58.06 63.85
C LYS A 224 28.19 57.53 63.55
N GLU A 225 27.30 57.46 64.53
CA GLU A 225 25.99 56.81 64.39
C GLU A 225 25.14 57.43 63.28
N ALA A 226 25.11 58.76 63.18
CA ALA A 226 24.45 59.48 62.09
C ALA A 226 25.03 59.09 60.71
N GLN A 227 26.36 59.03 60.58
CA GLN A 227 27.06 58.62 59.35
C GLN A 227 26.77 57.16 58.98
N ILE A 228 26.61 56.27 59.96
CA ILE A 228 26.26 54.86 59.77
C ILE A 228 24.80 54.73 59.31
N ARG A 229 23.87 55.49 59.91
CA ARG A 229 22.45 55.52 59.51
C ARG A 229 22.26 56.09 58.11
N GLN A 230 22.98 57.16 57.77
CA GLN A 230 22.96 57.80 56.45
C GLN A 230 23.31 56.81 55.31
N VAL A 231 24.16 55.79 55.53
CA VAL A 231 24.40 54.74 54.52
C VAL A 231 23.12 53.99 54.16
N ARG A 232 22.28 53.65 55.14
CA ARG A 232 21.00 52.95 54.92
C ARG A 232 19.96 53.84 54.24
N GLU A 233 19.97 55.13 54.55
CA GLU A 233 19.05 56.12 53.97
C GLU A 233 19.41 56.41 52.50
N GLU A 234 20.70 56.48 52.17
CA GLU A 234 21.18 56.79 50.83
C GLU A 234 21.24 55.59 49.88
N TYR A 235 21.51 54.37 50.38
CA TYR A 235 21.78 53.18 49.58
C TYR A 235 20.77 52.04 49.82
N ASP A 236 19.79 51.91 48.92
CA ASP A 236 18.94 50.71 48.84
C ASP A 236 19.62 49.58 48.04
N LYS A 237 19.60 48.37 48.61
CA LYS A 237 20.08 47.12 47.98
C LYS A 237 19.45 46.89 46.61
N SER A 238 18.13 47.09 46.45
CA SER A 238 17.45 46.76 45.20
C SER A 238 17.85 47.73 44.08
N THR A 239 17.94 49.01 44.41
CA THR A 239 18.36 50.11 43.55
C THR A 239 19.81 49.91 43.08
N ILE A 240 20.74 49.63 43.99
CA ILE A 240 22.16 49.41 43.65
C ILE A 240 22.38 48.10 42.88
N LYS A 241 21.60 47.04 43.17
CA LYS A 241 21.60 45.82 42.35
C LYS A 241 21.14 46.12 40.92
N ASN A 242 20.07 46.89 40.76
CA ASN A 242 19.54 47.27 39.44
C ASN A 242 20.53 48.16 38.69
N LEU A 243 21.10 49.19 39.33
CA LEU A 243 22.12 50.06 38.73
C LEU A 243 23.36 49.26 38.27
N THR A 244 23.85 48.33 39.10
CA THR A 244 24.97 47.46 38.75
C THR A 244 24.65 46.55 37.56
N ALA A 245 23.40 46.05 37.47
CA ALA A 245 22.95 45.28 36.31
C ALA A 245 22.90 46.13 35.02
N ILE A 246 22.48 47.40 35.11
CA ILE A 246 22.41 48.31 33.96
C ILE A 246 23.80 48.72 33.47
N ILE A 247 24.76 48.97 34.37
CA ILE A 247 26.14 49.25 33.99
C ILE A 247 26.73 48.07 33.20
N ARG A 248 26.60 46.83 33.71
CA ARG A 248 27.02 45.61 33.01
C ARG A 248 26.32 45.38 31.67
N LEU A 249 25.04 45.73 31.61
CA LEU A 249 24.25 45.63 30.39
C LEU A 249 24.76 46.61 29.32
N VAL A 250 25.10 47.85 29.70
CA VAL A 250 25.74 48.83 28.78
C VAL A 250 27.15 48.36 28.37
N GLU A 251 27.92 47.73 29.25
CA GLU A 251 29.21 47.12 28.92
C GLU A 251 29.07 45.99 27.88
N ASN A 252 28.13 45.05 28.08
CA ASN A 252 27.87 43.93 27.16
C ASN A 252 27.33 44.40 25.79
N LEU A 253 26.40 45.36 25.79
CA LEU A 253 25.75 45.87 24.57
C LEU A 253 26.58 46.90 23.83
N GLY A 254 27.57 47.51 24.48
CA GLY A 254 28.41 48.58 23.92
C GLY A 254 29.10 48.21 22.60
N ASN A 255 29.24 46.92 22.30
CA ASN A 255 29.82 46.41 21.06
C ASN A 255 28.84 46.43 19.87
N TYR A 256 27.52 46.42 20.10
CA TYR A 256 26.49 46.49 19.06
C TYR A 256 26.00 47.92 18.78
N LEU A 257 26.33 48.85 19.68
CA LEU A 257 25.93 50.26 19.63
C LEU A 257 26.98 51.10 18.89
N THR A 258 26.55 52.18 18.23
CA THR A 258 27.51 53.19 17.73
C THR A 258 28.24 53.86 18.89
N GLU A 259 29.45 54.37 18.65
CA GLU A 259 30.26 55.00 19.70
C GLU A 259 29.50 56.15 20.40
N SER A 260 28.82 57.00 19.63
CA SER A 260 28.00 58.10 20.18
C SER A 260 26.77 57.61 20.96
N ALA A 261 26.20 56.44 20.63
CA ALA A 261 25.10 55.83 21.39
C ALA A 261 25.61 55.23 22.71
N ARG A 262 26.75 54.55 22.67
CA ARG A 262 27.45 54.02 23.85
C ARG A 262 27.85 55.15 24.80
N GLU A 263 28.41 56.25 24.30
CA GLU A 263 28.76 57.43 25.10
C GLU A 263 27.53 58.07 25.75
N ARG A 264 26.43 58.25 25.02
CA ARG A 264 25.16 58.78 25.57
C ARG A 264 24.59 57.87 26.66
N LEU A 265 24.61 56.55 26.48
CA LEU A 265 24.21 55.60 27.51
C LEU A 265 25.13 55.64 28.74
N LEU A 266 26.46 55.67 28.54
CA LEU A 266 27.42 55.78 29.64
C LEU A 266 27.21 57.08 30.43
N ALA A 267 27.00 58.21 29.75
CA ALA A 267 26.67 59.49 30.38
C ALA A 267 25.40 59.39 31.25
N ILE A 268 24.33 58.77 30.72
CA ILE A 268 23.10 58.50 31.49
C ILE A 268 23.38 57.64 32.73
N THR A 269 24.21 56.60 32.62
CA THR A 269 24.60 55.77 33.78
C THR A 269 25.49 56.50 34.78
N MET A 270 26.00 57.70 34.47
CA MET A 270 26.87 58.51 35.34
C MET A 270 26.18 59.76 35.90
N LEU A 271 24.88 59.97 35.66
CA LEU A 271 24.14 61.12 36.19
C LEU A 271 24.04 61.09 37.73
N GLN A 272 24.29 62.22 38.39
CA GLN A 272 24.25 62.34 39.86
C GLN A 272 22.82 62.22 40.43
N ASN A 273 21.82 62.80 39.75
CA ASN A 273 20.43 62.91 40.22
C ASN A 273 19.45 62.01 39.43
N GLY A 274 19.96 61.13 38.58
CA GLY A 274 19.17 60.29 37.68
C GLY A 274 18.78 60.99 36.35
N PRO A 275 18.03 60.30 35.47
CA PRO A 275 17.74 60.76 34.11
C PRO A 275 16.59 61.77 34.05
N GLU A 276 16.83 62.89 33.36
CA GLU A 276 15.83 63.90 33.01
C GLU A 276 15.00 63.51 31.77
N ALA A 277 14.06 64.37 31.35
CA ALA A 277 13.12 64.06 30.26
C ALA A 277 13.81 63.69 28.93
N GLU A 278 14.80 64.46 28.48
CA GLU A 278 15.58 64.19 27.27
C GLU A 278 16.32 62.83 27.31
N HIS A 279 16.82 62.45 28.48
CA HIS A 279 17.48 61.17 28.70
C HIS A 279 16.48 60.01 28.60
N ILE A 280 15.26 60.19 29.11
CA ILE A 280 14.17 59.21 29.02
C ILE A 280 13.67 59.09 27.57
N GLU A 281 13.53 60.19 26.83
CA GLU A 281 13.18 60.19 25.41
C GLU A 281 14.22 59.42 24.57
N TYR A 282 15.52 59.63 24.84
CA TYR A 282 16.58 58.87 24.19
C TYR A 282 16.50 57.37 24.50
N LEU A 283 16.29 56.98 25.76
CA LEU A 283 16.11 55.57 26.15
C LEU A 283 14.89 54.93 25.47
N VAL A 284 13.77 55.67 25.32
CA VAL A 284 12.59 55.21 24.57
C VAL A 284 12.92 54.99 23.10
N ALA A 285 13.63 55.93 22.46
CA ALA A 285 14.01 55.84 21.05
C ALA A 285 14.97 54.66 20.78
N LEU A 286 15.97 54.46 21.64
CA LEU A 286 16.88 53.33 21.55
C LEU A 286 16.15 52.01 21.77
N LYS A 287 15.31 51.90 22.81
CA LYS A 287 14.54 50.68 23.06
C LYS A 287 13.64 50.32 21.88
N ARG A 288 13.00 51.30 21.24
CA ARG A 288 12.19 51.08 20.04
C ARG A 288 13.01 50.50 18.88
N GLN A 289 14.22 51.03 18.63
CA GLN A 289 15.13 50.46 17.63
C GLN A 289 15.48 49.00 17.97
N THR A 290 15.85 48.74 19.23
CA THR A 290 16.18 47.40 19.74
C THR A 290 15.02 46.42 19.57
N ASP A 291 13.79 46.80 19.97
CA ASP A 291 12.60 45.97 19.88
C ASP A 291 12.30 45.59 18.42
N THR A 292 12.23 46.58 17.53
CA THR A 292 11.94 46.37 16.10
C THR A 292 12.99 45.49 15.42
N LEU A 293 14.27 45.61 15.81
CA LEU A 293 15.34 44.76 15.28
C LEU A 293 15.28 43.34 15.85
N THR A 294 14.98 43.21 17.14
CA THR A 294 14.77 41.91 17.82
C THR A 294 13.60 41.15 17.20
N GLU A 295 12.50 41.82 16.86
CA GLU A 295 11.37 41.23 16.13
C GLU A 295 11.79 40.70 14.75
N LYS A 296 12.52 41.50 13.96
CA LYS A 296 13.06 41.07 12.66
C LYS A 296 13.96 39.84 12.79
N LEU A 297 14.92 39.86 13.71
CA LEU A 297 15.85 38.75 13.97
C LEU A 297 15.12 37.48 14.47
N THR A 298 14.13 37.64 15.34
CA THR A 298 13.31 36.53 15.86
C THR A 298 12.45 35.92 14.76
N ALA A 299 11.89 36.72 13.84
CA ALA A 299 11.12 36.24 12.70
C ALA A 299 12.00 35.58 11.62
N LEU A 300 13.28 35.96 11.53
CA LEU A 300 14.32 35.27 10.78
C LEU A 300 14.59 33.87 11.36
N ARG A 301 14.85 33.79 12.67
CA ARG A 301 15.01 32.52 13.40
C ARG A 301 13.78 31.61 13.30
N GLY A 302 12.59 32.20 13.22
CA GLY A 302 11.31 31.49 13.10
C GLY A 302 10.91 31.03 11.69
N LEU A 303 11.78 31.17 10.68
CA LEU A 303 11.49 30.75 9.30
C LEU A 303 11.30 29.22 9.19
N ASN A 304 10.04 28.78 9.12
CA ASN A 304 9.68 27.39 8.87
C ASN A 304 9.27 27.17 7.42
N VAL A 305 9.97 26.27 6.71
CA VAL A 305 9.73 26.00 5.28
C VAL A 305 8.38 25.33 5.01
N PHE A 306 7.76 24.65 5.98
CA PHE A 306 6.37 24.18 5.81
C PHE A 306 5.41 25.34 5.56
N SER A 307 5.60 26.49 6.24
CA SER A 307 4.82 27.71 5.96
C SER A 307 5.14 28.34 4.60
N LEU A 308 6.30 28.01 3.99
CA LEU A 308 6.66 28.47 2.65
C LEU A 308 6.03 27.60 1.54
N GLN A 309 5.67 26.34 1.81
CA GLN A 309 5.03 25.45 0.83
C GLN A 309 3.55 25.80 0.56
N GLU A 310 2.87 26.38 1.56
CA GLU A 310 1.48 26.85 1.46
C GLU A 310 1.35 28.21 0.75
N GLN A 311 2.41 29.03 0.81
CA GLN A 311 2.44 30.38 0.25
C GLN A 311 2.66 30.36 -1.27
N GLN A 312 2.04 31.32 -1.98
CA GLN A 312 2.14 31.38 -3.45
C GLN A 312 3.48 31.91 -3.97
N ASN A 313 4.22 32.68 -3.17
CA ASN A 313 5.50 33.26 -3.56
C ASN A 313 6.55 33.24 -2.44
N VAL A 314 7.36 32.18 -2.39
CA VAL A 314 8.46 32.03 -1.42
C VAL A 314 9.46 33.20 -1.47
N ARG A 315 9.67 33.79 -2.66
CA ARG A 315 10.64 34.88 -2.84
C ARG A 315 10.21 36.17 -2.13
N GLU A 316 8.93 36.52 -2.16
CA GLU A 316 8.40 37.69 -1.45
C GLU A 316 8.58 37.55 0.06
N VAL A 317 8.25 36.38 0.61
CA VAL A 317 8.37 36.09 2.05
C VAL A 317 9.82 36.23 2.53
N LEU A 318 10.79 35.70 1.77
CA LEU A 318 12.21 35.83 2.11
C LEU A 318 12.74 37.25 1.92
N THR A 319 12.33 37.96 0.86
CA THR A 319 12.74 39.35 0.60
C THR A 319 12.28 40.29 1.72
N ALA A 320 11.08 40.06 2.28
CA ALA A 320 10.55 40.80 3.42
C ALA A 320 11.32 40.57 4.75
N ARG A 321 12.28 39.62 4.80
CA ARG A 321 13.13 39.36 5.97
C ARG A 321 14.47 40.10 5.95
N LEU A 322 14.83 40.76 4.85
CA LEU A 322 16.07 41.53 4.78
C LEU A 322 16.11 42.63 5.86
N ILE A 323 17.25 42.72 6.54
CA ILE A 323 17.49 43.70 7.60
C ILE A 323 18.20 44.90 6.98
N ASP A 324 17.46 45.99 6.86
CA ASP A 324 18.03 47.28 6.49
C ASP A 324 18.44 48.03 7.76
N LEU A 325 19.74 47.99 8.08
CA LEU A 325 20.30 48.58 9.31
C LEU A 325 20.27 50.12 9.29
N GLN A 326 20.08 50.76 8.12
CA GLN A 326 20.10 52.22 8.00
C GLN A 326 19.02 52.92 8.85
N PHE A 327 17.94 52.20 9.18
CA PHE A 327 16.83 52.67 10.02
C PHE A 327 17.06 52.50 11.54
N PHE A 328 18.24 52.03 11.95
CA PHE A 328 18.62 51.76 13.34
C PHE A 328 19.90 52.52 13.73
N PRO A 329 19.91 53.88 13.69
CA PRO A 329 21.11 54.71 13.79
C PRO A 329 21.96 54.50 15.05
N ASP A 330 21.36 54.12 16.18
CA ASP A 330 22.12 53.86 17.41
C ASP A 330 22.75 52.44 17.44
N LEU A 331 22.34 51.55 16.52
CA LEU A 331 22.76 50.14 16.43
C LEU A 331 23.65 49.85 15.19
N GLN A 332 24.21 50.89 14.56
CA GLN A 332 25.10 50.77 13.39
C GLN A 332 26.59 50.63 13.76
N SER A 333 26.92 49.76 14.74
CA SER A 333 28.33 49.44 15.02
C SER A 333 28.95 48.57 13.92
N GLU A 334 30.29 48.55 13.80
CA GLU A 334 30.99 47.66 12.87
C GLU A 334 30.64 46.18 13.09
N LEU A 335 30.51 45.77 14.36
CA LEU A 335 30.10 44.42 14.72
C LEU A 335 28.67 44.13 14.25
N MET A 336 27.73 45.05 14.52
CA MET A 336 26.32 44.86 14.19
C MET A 336 26.09 44.89 12.67
N GLN A 337 26.80 45.77 11.96
CA GLN A 337 26.85 45.78 10.50
C GLN A 337 27.39 44.45 9.96
N GLY A 338 28.54 43.97 10.48
CA GLY A 338 29.13 42.71 10.05
C GLY A 338 28.25 41.49 10.26
N ILE A 339 27.51 41.41 11.38
CA ILE A 339 26.53 40.34 11.62
C ILE A 339 25.34 40.48 10.65
N THR A 340 24.82 41.69 10.48
CA THR A 340 23.69 41.98 9.60
C THR A 340 24.01 41.66 8.14
N ASP A 341 25.21 41.99 7.67
CA ASP A 341 25.67 41.71 6.32
C ASP A 341 25.81 40.21 6.07
N ARG A 342 26.34 39.43 7.03
CA ARG A 342 26.37 37.97 6.97
C ARG A 342 24.96 37.37 6.86
N LEU A 343 24.03 37.82 7.71
CA LEU A 343 22.63 37.35 7.69
C LEU A 343 21.91 37.73 6.39
N ASN A 344 22.13 38.93 5.87
CA ASN A 344 21.56 39.39 4.60
C ASN A 344 22.16 38.64 3.40
N ALA A 345 23.47 38.39 3.36
CA ALA A 345 24.11 37.58 2.32
C ALA A 345 23.54 36.15 2.31
N ALA A 346 23.42 35.53 3.47
CA ALA A 346 22.77 34.23 3.65
C ALA A 346 21.30 34.25 3.19
N LEU A 347 20.53 35.31 3.50
CA LEU A 347 19.18 35.51 2.95
C LEU A 347 19.18 35.63 1.42
N MET A 348 20.14 36.33 0.82
CA MET A 348 20.24 36.48 -0.64
C MET A 348 20.50 35.15 -1.35
N ASP A 349 21.37 34.30 -0.81
CA ASP A 349 21.60 32.96 -1.33
C ASP A 349 20.32 32.10 -1.29
N LEU A 350 19.54 32.23 -0.22
CA LEU A 350 18.24 31.56 -0.08
C LEU A 350 17.18 32.13 -1.04
N ILE A 351 17.17 33.45 -1.27
CA ILE A 351 16.31 34.11 -2.27
C ILE A 351 16.65 33.62 -3.69
N ASN A 352 17.93 33.37 -3.99
CA ASN A 352 18.37 32.80 -5.26
C ASN A 352 17.92 31.32 -5.41
N LEU A 353 17.93 30.55 -4.32
CA LEU A 353 17.42 29.16 -4.28
C LEU A 353 15.88 29.06 -4.28
N ALA A 354 15.17 30.12 -3.88
CA ALA A 354 13.71 30.14 -3.82
C ALA A 354 13.03 29.94 -5.18
N GLY A 355 13.60 30.48 -6.26
CA GLY A 355 13.09 30.29 -7.62
C GLY A 355 13.11 28.81 -8.06
N PRO A 356 14.27 28.13 -8.02
CA PRO A 356 14.37 26.69 -8.24
C PRO A 356 13.45 25.86 -7.33
N LEU A 357 13.35 26.18 -6.04
CA LEU A 357 12.47 25.50 -5.10
C LEU A 357 10.99 25.64 -5.49
N GLN A 358 10.50 26.85 -5.73
CA GLN A 358 9.14 27.11 -6.22
C GLN A 358 8.88 26.36 -7.54
N GLY A 359 9.87 26.32 -8.43
CA GLY A 359 9.82 25.55 -9.68
C GLY A 359 9.73 24.03 -9.48
N LYS A 360 10.29 23.46 -8.41
CA LYS A 360 10.07 22.04 -8.04
C LYS A 360 8.69 21.83 -7.40
N ILE A 361 8.30 22.69 -6.46
CA ILE A 361 6.99 22.63 -5.77
C ILE A 361 5.83 22.71 -6.77
N ASN A 362 5.87 23.67 -7.71
CA ASN A 362 4.82 23.83 -8.73
C ASN A 362 4.76 22.59 -9.65
N ARG A 363 5.91 22.08 -10.13
CA ARG A 363 5.96 20.84 -10.93
C ARG A 363 5.42 19.62 -10.17
N HIS A 364 5.70 19.53 -8.86
CA HIS A 364 5.16 18.48 -8.00
C HIS A 364 3.63 18.57 -7.90
N ARG A 365 3.11 19.75 -7.57
CA ARG A 365 1.66 20.04 -7.49
C ARG A 365 0.94 19.72 -8.80
N ASP A 366 1.47 20.17 -9.94
CA ASP A 366 0.92 19.89 -11.27
C ASP A 366 0.95 18.39 -11.62
N SER A 367 2.05 17.70 -11.29
CA SER A 367 2.17 16.26 -11.52
C SER A 367 1.13 15.47 -10.70
N MET A 368 0.92 15.85 -9.44
CA MET A 368 -0.08 15.24 -8.58
C MET A 368 -1.50 15.48 -9.10
N ILE A 369 -1.83 16.70 -9.56
CA ILE A 369 -3.15 17.00 -10.14
C ILE A 369 -3.40 16.16 -11.40
N ARG A 370 -2.41 16.04 -12.30
CA ARG A 370 -2.50 15.20 -13.49
C ARG A 370 -2.69 13.71 -13.14
N LEU A 371 -1.93 13.19 -12.18
CA LEU A 371 -2.02 11.80 -11.75
C LEU A 371 -3.40 11.47 -11.16
N ILE A 372 -3.95 12.34 -10.30
CA ILE A 372 -5.31 12.22 -9.74
C ILE A 372 -6.36 12.21 -10.86
N ALA A 373 -6.29 13.16 -11.79
CA ALA A 373 -7.23 13.24 -12.90
C ALA A 373 -7.18 11.99 -13.79
N GLN A 374 -5.97 11.48 -14.04
CA GLN A 374 -5.73 10.25 -14.80
C GLN A 374 -6.29 9.02 -14.07
N HIS A 375 -5.95 8.80 -12.81
CA HIS A 375 -6.45 7.64 -12.05
C HIS A 375 -7.97 7.69 -11.85
N LYS A 376 -8.55 8.86 -11.55
CA LYS A 376 -10.00 9.06 -11.50
C LYS A 376 -10.66 8.72 -12.84
N THR A 377 -10.09 9.14 -13.97
CA THR A 377 -10.59 8.82 -15.32
C THR A 377 -10.47 7.31 -15.59
N ASN A 378 -9.31 6.73 -15.31
CA ASN A 378 -9.02 5.31 -15.53
C ASN A 378 -9.95 4.38 -14.74
N ILE A 379 -10.25 4.70 -13.47
CA ILE A 379 -11.17 3.91 -12.64
C ILE A 379 -12.62 4.13 -13.12
N ASN A 380 -13.04 5.37 -13.37
CA ASN A 380 -14.42 5.65 -13.82
C ASN A 380 -14.73 5.05 -15.21
N ASN A 381 -13.76 5.00 -16.11
CA ASN A 381 -13.89 4.32 -17.39
C ASN A 381 -14.06 2.80 -17.19
N PHE A 382 -13.24 2.17 -16.34
CA PHE A 382 -13.41 0.75 -15.98
C PHE A 382 -14.81 0.48 -15.42
N LEU A 383 -15.27 1.29 -14.45
CA LEU A 383 -16.59 1.12 -13.84
C LEU A 383 -17.72 1.24 -14.87
N THR A 384 -17.63 2.23 -15.76
CA THR A 384 -18.62 2.47 -16.82
C THR A 384 -18.66 1.31 -17.82
N TYR A 385 -17.51 0.85 -18.31
CA TYR A 385 -17.45 -0.24 -19.31
C TYR A 385 -17.74 -1.63 -18.73
N ALA A 386 -17.47 -1.86 -17.45
CA ALA A 386 -17.88 -3.08 -16.74
C ALA A 386 -19.36 -3.07 -16.29
N GLY A 387 -20.09 -1.97 -16.52
CA GLY A 387 -21.52 -1.84 -16.23
C GLY A 387 -21.86 -1.57 -14.77
N TYR A 388 -20.91 -1.06 -13.96
CA TYR A 388 -21.14 -0.70 -12.57
C TYR A 388 -21.82 0.68 -12.47
N LYS A 389 -22.85 0.78 -11.63
CA LYS A 389 -23.62 2.02 -11.37
C LYS A 389 -22.89 3.00 -10.42
N TYR A 390 -21.57 3.00 -10.42
CA TYR A 390 -20.77 3.78 -9.48
C TYR A 390 -19.69 4.61 -10.18
N ARG A 391 -19.31 5.71 -9.53
CA ARG A 391 -18.16 6.53 -9.91
C ARG A 391 -17.32 6.84 -8.68
N VAL A 392 -16.01 6.90 -8.87
CA VAL A 392 -15.09 7.37 -7.85
C VAL A 392 -14.80 8.87 -7.98
N ASP A 393 -14.59 9.49 -6.84
CA ASP A 393 -14.10 10.85 -6.69
C ASP A 393 -12.90 10.85 -5.73
N ILE A 394 -11.96 11.77 -5.93
CA ILE A 394 -10.78 11.92 -5.07
C ILE A 394 -10.87 13.33 -4.50
N ALA A 395 -11.37 13.44 -3.27
CA ALA A 395 -11.74 14.71 -2.64
C ALA A 395 -10.85 15.00 -1.42
N GLY A 396 -10.57 16.28 -1.17
CA GLY A 396 -9.69 16.75 -0.10
C GLY A 396 -8.42 17.45 -0.58
N GLU A 397 -7.64 17.96 0.36
CA GLU A 397 -6.41 18.73 0.12
C GLU A 397 -5.20 18.08 0.80
N GLY A 398 -4.01 18.27 0.22
CA GLY A 398 -2.77 17.65 0.71
C GLY A 398 -2.89 16.13 0.87
N GLU A 399 -2.42 15.63 2.01
CA GLU A 399 -2.52 14.21 2.43
C GLU A 399 -3.92 13.81 2.91
N GLN A 400 -4.86 14.75 3.12
CA GLN A 400 -6.25 14.46 3.52
C GLN A 400 -7.13 14.05 2.32
N ARG A 401 -6.52 13.70 1.19
CA ARG A 401 -7.22 13.28 -0.04
C ARG A 401 -7.72 11.85 0.07
N LYS A 402 -9.01 11.67 -0.15
CA LYS A 402 -9.72 10.40 0.05
C LYS A 402 -10.43 9.97 -1.21
N LEU A 403 -10.22 8.71 -1.61
CA LEU A 403 -11.03 8.04 -2.62
C LEU A 403 -12.42 7.77 -2.04
N ARG A 404 -13.45 8.36 -2.64
CA ARG A 404 -14.84 8.21 -2.23
C ARG A 404 -15.70 7.70 -3.37
N LEU A 405 -16.74 6.95 -3.03
CA LEU A 405 -17.67 6.39 -4.00
C LEU A 405 -18.94 7.23 -4.09
N ARG A 406 -19.48 7.39 -5.30
CA ARG A 406 -20.82 7.90 -5.55
C ARG A 406 -21.58 6.90 -6.42
N HIS A 407 -22.87 6.69 -6.14
CA HIS A 407 -23.76 5.97 -7.04
C HIS A 407 -24.24 6.92 -8.16
N ILE A 408 -24.46 6.45 -9.38
CA ILE A 408 -24.83 7.33 -10.51
C ILE A 408 -26.19 8.03 -10.30
N ASP A 409 -27.07 7.40 -9.51
CA ASP A 409 -28.40 7.89 -9.18
C ASP A 409 -28.42 8.62 -7.80
N PHE A 410 -27.27 9.07 -7.27
CA PHE A 410 -27.15 9.75 -5.96
C PHE A 410 -26.04 10.84 -5.96
N ASP A 411 -26.40 12.07 -5.58
CA ASP A 411 -25.46 13.20 -5.59
C ASP A 411 -24.38 13.15 -4.49
N GLY A 412 -24.67 12.44 -3.40
CA GLY A 412 -23.80 12.30 -2.23
C GLY A 412 -22.74 11.19 -2.37
N TYR A 413 -21.98 10.99 -1.29
CA TYR A 413 -21.05 9.87 -1.16
C TYR A 413 -21.73 8.66 -0.52
N VAL A 414 -21.42 7.46 -1.00
CA VAL A 414 -21.85 6.21 -0.37
C VAL A 414 -21.00 5.99 0.89
N SER A 415 -21.64 5.94 2.05
CA SER A 415 -21.02 5.54 3.31
C SER A 415 -21.24 4.05 3.57
N GLY A 416 -20.28 3.40 4.24
CA GLY A 416 -20.42 1.99 4.66
C GLY A 416 -20.54 1.01 3.48
N GLY A 417 -19.61 1.05 2.53
CA GLY A 417 -19.70 0.27 1.28
C GLY A 417 -19.90 -1.25 1.43
N SER A 418 -19.55 -1.85 2.58
CA SER A 418 -19.85 -3.25 2.89
C SER A 418 -21.36 -3.55 3.06
N GLN A 419 -22.20 -2.54 3.29
CA GLN A 419 -23.65 -2.65 3.46
C GLN A 419 -24.42 -2.52 2.13
N HIS A 420 -23.78 -1.99 1.08
CA HIS A 420 -24.44 -1.60 -0.17
C HIS A 420 -23.85 -2.23 -1.43
N LEU A 421 -22.59 -2.69 -1.40
CA LEU A 421 -21.93 -3.33 -2.54
C LEU A 421 -22.10 -4.85 -2.50
N SER A 422 -22.48 -5.43 -3.63
CA SER A 422 -22.49 -6.88 -3.83
C SER A 422 -21.07 -7.47 -3.77
N TYR A 423 -20.97 -8.78 -3.58
CA TYR A 423 -19.68 -9.49 -3.53
C TYR A 423 -18.82 -9.24 -4.78
N GLY A 424 -19.42 -9.30 -5.98
CA GLY A 424 -18.72 -9.00 -7.23
C GLY A 424 -18.25 -7.55 -7.35
N GLU A 425 -19.05 -6.58 -6.88
CA GLU A 425 -18.63 -5.16 -6.86
C GLU A 425 -17.46 -4.93 -5.91
N ARG A 426 -17.53 -5.47 -4.69
CA ARG A 426 -16.43 -5.40 -3.72
C ARG A 426 -15.12 -5.94 -4.30
N ASN A 427 -15.17 -7.11 -4.95
CA ASN A 427 -14.00 -7.72 -5.59
C ASN A 427 -13.47 -6.85 -6.74
N ALA A 428 -14.34 -6.19 -7.52
CA ALA A 428 -13.95 -5.31 -8.62
C ALA A 428 -13.16 -4.09 -8.12
N PHE A 429 -13.62 -3.46 -7.04
CA PHE A 429 -12.89 -2.36 -6.40
C PHE A 429 -11.58 -2.85 -5.81
N ALA A 430 -11.60 -3.93 -5.02
CA ALA A 430 -10.42 -4.47 -4.37
C ALA A 430 -9.30 -4.82 -5.37
N ILE A 431 -9.61 -5.47 -6.50
CA ILE A 431 -8.58 -5.87 -7.48
C ILE A 431 -8.01 -4.67 -8.26
N VAL A 432 -8.82 -3.64 -8.53
CA VAL A 432 -8.36 -2.39 -9.13
C VAL A 432 -7.40 -1.64 -8.20
N LEU A 433 -7.63 -1.71 -6.89
CA LEU A 433 -6.85 -0.96 -5.92
C LEU A 433 -5.59 -1.74 -5.50
N PHE A 434 -5.66 -3.08 -5.46
CA PHE A 434 -4.50 -3.97 -5.47
C PHE A 434 -3.56 -3.71 -6.65
N MET A 435 -4.10 -3.46 -7.85
CA MET A 435 -3.30 -3.11 -9.02
C MET A 435 -2.48 -1.84 -8.79
N TYR A 436 -3.11 -0.76 -8.28
CA TYR A 436 -2.40 0.49 -7.98
C TYR A 436 -1.40 0.34 -6.83
N GLU A 437 -1.74 -0.45 -5.80
CA GLU A 437 -0.83 -0.75 -4.71
C GLU A 437 0.42 -1.51 -5.20
N CYS A 438 0.26 -2.49 -6.09
CA CYS A 438 1.37 -3.17 -6.77
C CYS A 438 2.19 -2.23 -7.66
N LEU A 439 1.56 -1.24 -8.30
CA LEU A 439 2.28 -0.21 -9.08
C LEU A 439 3.09 0.74 -8.20
N SER A 440 2.59 1.07 -6.99
CA SER A 440 3.30 1.88 -6.00
C SER A 440 4.46 1.12 -5.36
N LYS A 441 4.19 -0.08 -4.83
CA LYS A 441 5.17 -0.90 -4.07
C LYS A 441 6.18 -1.64 -4.93
N ASN A 442 5.86 -1.92 -6.19
CA ASN A 442 6.76 -2.57 -7.15
C ASN A 442 7.31 -3.94 -6.64
N PRO A 443 6.44 -4.91 -6.26
CA PRO A 443 6.88 -6.23 -5.82
C PRO A 443 7.51 -7.04 -6.97
N GLY A 444 8.37 -8.01 -6.63
CA GLY A 444 9.04 -8.89 -7.60
C GLY A 444 8.11 -9.97 -8.17
N LEU A 445 7.09 -10.38 -7.42
CA LEU A 445 6.01 -11.25 -7.89
C LEU A 445 4.64 -10.74 -7.42
N ILE A 446 3.68 -10.76 -8.33
CA ILE A 446 2.27 -10.50 -8.03
C ILE A 446 1.52 -11.83 -8.18
N ILE A 447 0.78 -12.26 -7.15
CA ILE A 447 -0.08 -13.44 -7.21
C ILE A 447 -1.54 -13.01 -7.21
N LEU A 448 -2.33 -13.61 -8.09
CA LEU A 448 -3.78 -13.42 -8.19
C LEU A 448 -4.44 -14.80 -7.99
N ASP A 449 -5.04 -15.04 -6.82
CA ASP A 449 -5.68 -16.33 -6.48
C ASP A 449 -7.20 -16.27 -6.76
N ASP A 450 -7.65 -17.04 -7.75
CA ASP A 450 -9.02 -17.06 -8.31
C ASP A 450 -9.66 -15.67 -8.57
N PRO A 451 -8.91 -14.70 -9.14
CA PRO A 451 -9.21 -13.25 -9.10
C PRO A 451 -10.48 -12.81 -9.83
N ILE A 452 -11.02 -13.65 -10.71
CA ILE A 452 -12.15 -13.32 -11.60
C ILE A 452 -13.32 -14.30 -11.50
N SER A 453 -13.24 -15.27 -10.59
CA SER A 453 -14.26 -16.33 -10.45
C SER A 453 -15.65 -15.79 -10.04
N SER A 454 -15.69 -14.64 -9.38
CA SER A 454 -16.90 -13.99 -8.86
C SER A 454 -17.63 -13.08 -9.86
N PHE A 455 -17.30 -13.13 -11.16
CA PHE A 455 -17.75 -12.14 -12.14
C PHE A 455 -18.46 -12.75 -13.35
N ASP A 456 -19.46 -12.04 -13.86
CA ASP A 456 -20.10 -12.37 -15.14
C ASP A 456 -19.12 -12.24 -16.31
N LYS A 457 -19.35 -12.98 -17.41
CA LYS A 457 -18.46 -13.03 -18.59
C LYS A 457 -17.97 -11.65 -19.06
N ASN A 458 -18.89 -10.70 -19.23
CA ASN A 458 -18.57 -9.33 -19.68
C ASN A 458 -17.65 -8.57 -18.72
N LYS A 459 -17.73 -8.85 -17.41
CA LYS A 459 -16.92 -8.21 -16.37
C LYS A 459 -15.51 -8.81 -16.28
N LYS A 460 -15.35 -10.11 -16.53
CA LYS A 460 -14.04 -10.80 -16.53
C LYS A 460 -13.06 -10.15 -17.53
N PHE A 461 -13.50 -9.92 -18.77
CA PHE A 461 -12.66 -9.25 -19.76
C PHE A 461 -12.32 -7.80 -19.39
N ALA A 462 -13.27 -7.05 -18.81
CA ALA A 462 -13.02 -5.68 -18.34
C ALA A 462 -11.94 -5.63 -17.23
N ILE A 463 -11.87 -6.66 -16.37
CA ILE A 463 -10.80 -6.81 -15.38
C ILE A 463 -9.46 -7.14 -16.05
N LEU A 464 -9.43 -8.07 -17.01
CA LEU A 464 -8.21 -8.40 -17.76
C LEU A 464 -7.69 -7.20 -18.58
N GLU A 465 -8.58 -6.36 -19.12
CA GLU A 465 -8.23 -5.08 -19.75
C GLU A 465 -7.54 -4.16 -18.74
N MET A 466 -8.25 -3.86 -17.65
CA MET A 466 -7.80 -2.96 -16.60
C MET A 466 -6.42 -3.36 -16.05
N LEU A 467 -6.22 -4.64 -15.78
CA LEU A 467 -5.00 -5.17 -15.17
C LEU A 467 -3.82 -5.32 -16.13
N PHE A 468 -4.01 -5.50 -17.44
CA PHE A 468 -2.91 -5.91 -18.34
C PHE A 468 -2.84 -5.20 -19.71
N ARG A 469 -3.83 -4.37 -20.08
CA ARG A 469 -3.93 -3.82 -21.45
C ARG A 469 -3.57 -2.35 -21.61
N ARG A 470 -3.52 -1.60 -20.52
CA ARG A 470 -3.25 -0.15 -20.50
C ARG A 470 -1.77 0.16 -20.79
N ALA A 471 -1.39 1.43 -20.69
CA ALA A 471 -0.01 1.85 -20.86
C ALA A 471 0.89 1.20 -19.78
N SER A 472 2.18 1.04 -20.12
CA SER A 472 3.16 0.51 -19.17
C SER A 472 3.30 1.48 -17.99
N GLY A 473 3.17 0.99 -16.76
CA GLY A 473 3.12 1.82 -15.55
C GLY A 473 1.71 2.27 -15.11
N GLU A 474 0.68 2.01 -15.91
CA GLU A 474 -0.74 2.21 -15.53
C GLU A 474 -1.48 0.91 -15.19
N CYS A 475 -0.83 -0.24 -15.39
CA CYS A 475 -1.36 -1.59 -15.13
C CYS A 475 -0.21 -2.59 -14.97
N LEU A 476 -0.51 -3.86 -14.65
CA LEU A 476 0.46 -4.95 -14.39
C LEU A 476 1.13 -5.51 -15.66
N LYS A 477 1.04 -4.78 -16.77
CA LYS A 477 1.73 -5.10 -18.02
C LYS A 477 3.25 -5.04 -17.81
N ASN A 478 3.97 -6.03 -18.34
CA ASN A 478 5.42 -6.21 -18.13
C ASN A 478 5.81 -6.40 -16.65
N ARG A 479 4.93 -7.01 -15.84
CA ARG A 479 5.22 -7.48 -14.49
C ARG A 479 5.18 -9.00 -14.46
N THR A 480 5.97 -9.62 -13.59
CA THR A 480 5.85 -11.05 -13.29
C THR A 480 4.58 -11.28 -12.46
N VAL A 481 3.53 -11.82 -13.09
CA VAL A 481 2.26 -12.11 -12.43
C VAL A 481 1.95 -13.59 -12.52
N LEU A 482 1.54 -14.20 -11.41
CA LEU A 482 1.02 -15.56 -11.32
C LEU A 482 -0.50 -15.48 -11.10
N MET A 483 -1.28 -15.84 -12.10
CA MET A 483 -2.74 -15.95 -11.99
C MET A 483 -3.13 -17.41 -11.84
N LEU A 484 -3.63 -17.78 -10.67
CA LEU A 484 -4.18 -19.09 -10.38
C LEU A 484 -5.69 -19.04 -10.57
N THR A 485 -6.27 -19.91 -11.41
CA THR A 485 -7.73 -19.91 -11.62
C THR A 485 -8.32 -21.27 -11.95
N HIS A 486 -9.59 -21.50 -11.61
CA HIS A 486 -10.39 -22.62 -12.14
C HIS A 486 -11.23 -22.26 -13.38
N ASP A 487 -11.08 -21.04 -13.90
CA ASP A 487 -11.80 -20.59 -15.09
C ASP A 487 -10.93 -20.76 -16.34
N VAL A 488 -11.51 -21.33 -17.40
CA VAL A 488 -10.82 -21.53 -18.68
C VAL A 488 -10.96 -20.30 -19.60
N GLU A 489 -11.93 -19.41 -19.35
CA GLU A 489 -12.20 -18.23 -20.18
C GLU A 489 -10.95 -17.31 -20.34
N PRO A 490 -10.12 -17.02 -19.30
CA PRO A 490 -8.89 -16.25 -19.47
C PRO A 490 -7.86 -16.89 -20.40
N VAL A 491 -7.74 -18.22 -20.35
CA VAL A 491 -6.82 -18.98 -21.21
C VAL A 491 -7.28 -18.88 -22.66
N ILE A 492 -8.58 -19.08 -22.90
CA ILE A 492 -9.20 -18.96 -24.23
C ILE A 492 -9.07 -17.53 -24.77
N ASP A 493 -9.38 -16.51 -23.97
CA ASP A 493 -9.35 -15.13 -24.42
C ASP A 493 -7.93 -14.65 -24.72
N THR A 494 -6.99 -14.85 -23.80
CA THR A 494 -5.62 -14.34 -23.95
C THR A 494 -4.83 -15.08 -25.02
N LEU A 495 -5.05 -16.38 -25.21
CA LEU A 495 -4.33 -17.18 -26.23
C LEU A 495 -5.05 -17.29 -27.57
N LYS A 496 -6.37 -17.09 -27.64
CA LYS A 496 -7.15 -17.29 -28.87
C LYS A 496 -8.05 -16.11 -29.23
N SER A 497 -9.08 -15.79 -28.44
CA SER A 497 -10.12 -14.80 -28.82
C SER A 497 -9.54 -13.42 -29.13
N VAL A 498 -8.62 -12.95 -28.27
CA VAL A 498 -8.05 -11.60 -28.35
C VAL A 498 -6.52 -11.62 -28.37
N ARG A 499 -5.88 -12.71 -28.81
CA ARG A 499 -4.41 -12.94 -28.88
C ARG A 499 -3.55 -11.81 -29.49
N ARG A 500 -4.14 -10.87 -30.24
CA ARG A 500 -3.47 -9.66 -30.77
C ARG A 500 -3.36 -8.54 -29.71
N LEU A 501 -4.36 -8.46 -28.83
CA LEU A 501 -4.16 -7.98 -27.46
C LEU A 501 -3.33 -9.05 -26.72
N PHE A 502 -2.66 -8.72 -25.62
CA PHE A 502 -1.74 -9.62 -24.89
C PHE A 502 -0.49 -10.09 -25.68
N SER A 503 -0.57 -10.53 -26.93
CA SER A 503 0.59 -10.91 -27.75
C SER A 503 1.50 -11.92 -27.02
N ASN A 504 2.82 -11.70 -26.94
CA ASN A 504 3.78 -12.55 -26.23
C ASN A 504 3.86 -12.25 -24.70
N GLN A 505 2.89 -11.53 -24.12
CA GLN A 505 2.92 -11.12 -22.70
C GLN A 505 2.27 -12.13 -21.75
N VAL A 506 1.75 -13.24 -22.28
CA VAL A 506 1.06 -14.28 -21.51
C VAL A 506 1.72 -15.65 -21.73
N THR A 507 1.77 -16.45 -20.67
CA THR A 507 2.01 -17.89 -20.71
C THR A 507 0.82 -18.56 -20.03
N ALA A 508 0.41 -19.74 -20.51
CA ALA A 508 -0.64 -20.50 -19.85
C ALA A 508 -0.25 -21.97 -19.70
N SER A 509 -0.78 -22.60 -18.66
CA SER A 509 -0.56 -24.01 -18.36
C SER A 509 -1.71 -24.55 -17.50
N CYS A 510 -2.02 -25.82 -17.68
CA CYS A 510 -2.94 -26.58 -16.84
C CYS A 510 -2.16 -27.26 -15.71
N LEU A 511 -2.69 -27.25 -14.48
CA LEU A 511 -2.14 -28.01 -13.36
C LEU A 511 -2.97 -29.26 -13.10
N ARG A 512 -2.37 -30.44 -13.28
CA ARG A 512 -3.00 -31.74 -13.02
C ARG A 512 -2.54 -32.29 -11.67
N LEU A 513 -3.49 -32.65 -10.79
CA LEU A 513 -3.21 -33.30 -9.50
C LEU A 513 -3.41 -34.82 -9.61
N SER A 514 -2.42 -35.60 -9.16
CA SER A 514 -2.54 -37.06 -9.03
C SER A 514 -1.65 -37.57 -7.88
N ALA A 515 -2.21 -38.35 -6.96
CA ALA A 515 -1.57 -38.84 -5.74
C ALA A 515 -0.89 -37.74 -4.89
N GLY A 516 -1.45 -36.53 -4.91
CA GLY A 516 -0.85 -35.35 -4.27
C GLY A 516 0.33 -34.72 -5.03
N VAL A 517 0.69 -35.23 -6.21
CA VAL A 517 1.69 -34.63 -7.11
C VAL A 517 0.99 -33.72 -8.12
N ILE A 518 1.47 -32.48 -8.26
CA ILE A 518 1.02 -31.54 -9.27
C ILE A 518 2.01 -31.51 -10.43
N GLU A 519 1.51 -31.77 -11.64
CA GLU A 519 2.21 -31.64 -12.90
C GLU A 519 1.72 -30.41 -13.67
N GLU A 520 2.64 -29.60 -14.18
CA GLU A 520 2.34 -28.46 -15.05
C GLU A 520 2.40 -28.88 -16.52
N LEU A 521 1.28 -28.73 -17.23
CA LEU A 521 1.16 -29.01 -18.66
C LEU A 521 1.01 -27.69 -19.43
N PRO A 522 1.94 -27.31 -20.33
CA PRO A 522 1.84 -26.06 -21.08
C PRO A 522 0.65 -26.07 -22.04
N VAL A 523 0.00 -24.91 -22.17
CA VAL A 523 -1.17 -24.68 -23.02
C VAL A 523 -0.85 -23.61 -24.07
N ASN A 524 -1.13 -23.94 -25.33
CA ASN A 524 -0.90 -23.10 -26.51
C ASN A 524 -2.22 -22.84 -27.26
N ASP A 525 -2.21 -21.90 -28.21
CA ASP A 525 -3.37 -21.63 -29.10
C ASP A 525 -3.85 -22.89 -29.84
N GLY A 526 -2.93 -23.76 -30.28
CA GLY A 526 -3.28 -25.04 -30.92
C GLY A 526 -3.97 -26.05 -29.99
N ASP A 527 -3.81 -25.90 -28.68
CA ASP A 527 -4.39 -26.79 -27.66
C ASP A 527 -5.84 -26.41 -27.30
N ILE A 528 -6.27 -25.20 -27.71
CA ILE A 528 -7.64 -24.71 -27.57
C ILE A 528 -8.39 -25.03 -28.87
N MET A 529 -9.22 -26.07 -28.82
CA MET A 529 -9.91 -26.66 -29.97
C MET A 529 -11.42 -26.54 -29.80
N THR A 530 -12.17 -26.52 -30.91
CA THR A 530 -13.62 -26.71 -30.82
C THR A 530 -13.93 -28.15 -30.45
N PHE A 531 -15.03 -28.40 -29.74
CA PHE A 531 -15.39 -29.78 -29.37
C PHE A 531 -15.56 -30.69 -30.61
N MET A 532 -16.01 -30.13 -31.74
CA MET A 532 -16.04 -30.80 -33.05
C MET A 532 -14.64 -31.19 -33.57
N GLN A 533 -13.63 -30.33 -33.39
CA GLN A 533 -12.23 -30.63 -33.75
C GLN A 533 -11.66 -31.73 -32.85
N ILE A 534 -12.00 -31.73 -31.56
CA ILE A 534 -11.60 -32.79 -30.61
C ILE A 534 -12.18 -34.13 -31.06
N CYS A 535 -13.48 -34.23 -31.36
CA CYS A 535 -14.07 -35.48 -31.85
C CYS A 535 -13.35 -36.01 -33.10
N LYS A 536 -13.03 -35.15 -34.09
CA LYS A 536 -12.30 -35.55 -35.30
C LYS A 536 -10.86 -36.00 -35.02
N SER A 537 -10.18 -35.34 -34.08
CA SER A 537 -8.84 -35.74 -33.62
C SER A 537 -8.86 -37.14 -33.00
N ILE A 538 -9.81 -37.40 -32.11
CA ILE A 538 -9.94 -38.69 -31.41
C ILE A 538 -10.32 -39.83 -32.36
N THR A 539 -11.29 -39.64 -33.28
CA THR A 539 -11.67 -40.71 -34.23
C THR A 539 -10.51 -41.10 -35.14
N ALA A 540 -9.74 -40.11 -35.62
CA ALA A 540 -8.57 -40.32 -36.48
C ALA A 540 -7.33 -40.88 -35.74
N SER A 541 -7.29 -40.79 -34.40
CA SER A 541 -6.12 -41.19 -33.61
C SER A 541 -5.88 -42.71 -33.68
N ALA A 542 -4.74 -43.15 -34.22
CA ALA A 542 -4.36 -44.57 -34.25
C ALA A 542 -4.21 -45.17 -32.83
N ASP A 543 -3.92 -44.32 -31.85
CA ASP A 543 -3.63 -44.65 -30.46
C ASP A 543 -4.87 -44.81 -29.56
N CYS A 544 -6.05 -44.39 -30.02
CA CYS A 544 -7.26 -44.41 -29.21
C CYS A 544 -8.02 -45.74 -29.33
N GLU A 545 -8.52 -46.26 -28.20
CA GLU A 545 -9.35 -47.47 -28.15
C GLU A 545 -10.63 -47.29 -28.98
N GLU A 546 -11.02 -48.34 -29.71
CA GLU A 546 -12.11 -48.27 -30.70
C GLU A 546 -13.46 -47.84 -30.09
N ILE A 547 -13.78 -48.32 -28.90
CA ILE A 547 -14.97 -47.91 -28.15
C ILE A 547 -14.98 -46.40 -27.87
N ILE A 548 -13.84 -45.83 -27.52
CA ILE A 548 -13.70 -44.40 -27.18
C ILE A 548 -13.92 -43.56 -28.45
N LYS A 549 -13.32 -43.95 -29.58
CA LYS A 549 -13.59 -43.32 -30.89
C LYS A 549 -15.08 -43.25 -31.21
N LEU A 550 -15.79 -44.35 -30.98
CA LEU A 550 -17.22 -44.46 -31.29
C LEU A 550 -18.09 -43.60 -30.34
N ILE A 551 -17.65 -43.38 -29.10
CA ILE A 551 -18.31 -42.44 -28.17
C ILE A 551 -18.14 -41.01 -28.68
N TYR A 552 -16.93 -40.60 -29.06
CA TYR A 552 -16.67 -39.28 -29.66
C TYR A 552 -17.36 -39.10 -31.02
N LEU A 553 -17.46 -40.15 -31.85
CA LEU A 553 -18.20 -40.11 -33.11
C LEU A 553 -19.72 -39.96 -32.89
N ARG A 554 -20.29 -40.66 -31.90
CA ARG A 554 -21.69 -40.47 -31.53
C ARG A 554 -21.94 -39.04 -31.04
N ARG A 555 -21.05 -38.48 -30.21
CA ARG A 555 -21.12 -37.09 -29.76
C ARG A 555 -20.92 -36.10 -30.92
N TYR A 556 -20.06 -36.39 -31.89
CA TYR A 556 -19.92 -35.58 -33.10
C TYR A 556 -21.26 -35.44 -33.84
N PHE A 557 -21.98 -36.54 -34.07
CA PHE A 557 -23.32 -36.49 -34.67
C PHE A 557 -24.35 -35.73 -33.82
N GLU A 558 -24.23 -35.74 -32.48
CA GLU A 558 -25.06 -34.88 -31.61
C GLU A 558 -24.76 -33.39 -31.79
N ILE A 559 -23.49 -32.99 -31.97
CA ILE A 559 -23.08 -31.59 -32.18
C ILE A 559 -23.64 -31.03 -33.50
N VAL A 560 -23.61 -31.83 -34.56
CA VAL A 560 -24.10 -31.41 -35.90
C VAL A 560 -25.60 -31.67 -36.09
N ASP A 561 -26.29 -32.17 -35.05
CA ASP A 561 -27.69 -32.63 -35.02
C ASP A 561 -28.06 -33.67 -36.10
N GLU A 562 -27.07 -34.43 -36.58
CA GLU A 562 -27.25 -35.51 -37.56
C GLU A 562 -27.67 -36.81 -36.88
N ARG A 563 -28.92 -36.88 -36.43
CA ARG A 563 -29.52 -38.08 -35.83
C ARG A 563 -29.91 -39.14 -36.88
N GLY A 564 -29.01 -39.38 -37.84
CA GLY A 564 -29.15 -40.30 -38.97
C GLY A 564 -28.95 -41.77 -38.60
N ASP A 565 -28.79 -42.62 -39.63
CA ASP A 565 -28.65 -44.07 -39.45
C ASP A 565 -27.39 -44.43 -38.65
N ALA A 566 -26.26 -43.75 -38.91
CA ALA A 566 -25.00 -43.89 -38.17
C ALA A 566 -25.16 -43.61 -36.67
N TYR A 567 -25.68 -42.44 -36.30
CA TYR A 567 -25.98 -42.07 -34.91
C TYR A 567 -26.91 -43.09 -34.25
N GLN A 568 -27.96 -43.52 -34.95
CA GLN A 568 -28.92 -44.47 -34.44
C GLN A 568 -28.28 -45.86 -34.17
N LEU A 569 -27.39 -46.33 -35.05
CA LEU A 569 -26.67 -47.59 -34.85
C LEU A 569 -25.67 -47.51 -33.68
N LEU A 570 -24.92 -46.41 -33.56
CA LEU A 570 -24.03 -46.15 -32.42
C LEU A 570 -24.82 -46.08 -31.10
N SER A 571 -26.01 -45.46 -31.11
CA SER A 571 -26.90 -45.43 -29.95
C SER A 571 -27.34 -46.84 -29.54
N ASN A 572 -27.72 -47.71 -30.49
CA ASN A 572 -28.07 -49.10 -30.19
C ASN A 572 -26.89 -49.91 -29.64
N LEU A 573 -25.66 -49.66 -30.13
CA LEU A 573 -24.44 -50.28 -29.62
C LEU A 573 -24.24 -49.95 -28.14
N PHE A 574 -24.26 -48.67 -27.74
CA PHE A 574 -24.04 -48.29 -26.34
C PHE A 574 -25.19 -48.68 -25.40
N HIS A 575 -26.40 -48.90 -25.92
CA HIS A 575 -27.48 -49.58 -25.19
C HIS A 575 -27.42 -51.12 -25.29
N ARG A 576 -26.25 -51.69 -25.63
CA ARG A 576 -25.90 -53.11 -25.62
C ARG A 576 -26.79 -54.03 -26.49
N ARG A 577 -27.41 -53.54 -27.56
CA ARG A 577 -28.50 -54.29 -28.23
C ARG A 577 -28.04 -55.26 -29.31
N VAL A 578 -28.37 -56.53 -29.11
CA VAL A 578 -28.20 -57.59 -30.11
C VAL A 578 -28.96 -57.27 -31.41
N VAL A 579 -30.15 -56.67 -31.32
CA VAL A 579 -30.96 -56.26 -32.47
C VAL A 579 -31.16 -54.73 -32.43
N PRO A 580 -30.63 -53.97 -33.40
CA PRO A 580 -30.84 -52.52 -33.48
C PRO A 580 -32.32 -52.16 -33.70
N LEU A 581 -32.81 -51.18 -32.93
CA LEU A 581 -34.15 -50.61 -33.07
C LEU A 581 -34.09 -49.18 -33.62
N ASP A 582 -35.13 -48.72 -34.32
CA ASP A 582 -35.23 -47.37 -34.86
C ASP A 582 -36.10 -46.48 -33.97
N TYR A 583 -35.48 -45.51 -33.29
CA TYR A 583 -36.14 -44.55 -32.37
C TYR A 583 -36.75 -43.34 -33.07
N ARG A 584 -36.48 -43.19 -34.38
CA ARG A 584 -37.02 -42.09 -35.20
C ARG A 584 -38.41 -42.44 -35.74
N GLU A 585 -38.74 -43.73 -35.72
CA GLU A 585 -40.07 -44.26 -36.02
C GLU A 585 -40.88 -44.40 -34.73
N PRO A 586 -42.21 -44.22 -34.77
CA PRO A 586 -43.05 -44.28 -33.57
C PRO A 586 -43.07 -45.70 -32.99
N ALA A 587 -43.04 -45.80 -31.66
CA ALA A 587 -43.25 -47.06 -30.96
C ALA A 587 -44.66 -47.61 -31.25
N ALA A 588 -44.73 -48.85 -31.73
CA ALA A 588 -45.98 -49.55 -31.96
C ALA A 588 -46.56 -50.08 -30.64
N ALA A 589 -47.87 -49.91 -30.46
CA ALA A 589 -48.57 -50.34 -29.25
C ALA A 589 -48.40 -51.84 -29.00
N GLY A 590 -47.81 -52.19 -27.86
CA GLY A 590 -47.58 -53.58 -27.44
C GLY A 590 -46.30 -54.25 -27.98
N SER A 591 -45.63 -53.69 -28.99
CA SER A 591 -44.38 -54.24 -29.56
C SER A 591 -43.16 -53.33 -29.44
N GLY A 592 -43.34 -52.06 -29.03
CA GLY A 592 -42.25 -51.11 -28.85
C GLY A 592 -41.73 -50.54 -30.17
N TYR A 593 -40.48 -50.10 -30.18
CA TYR A 593 -39.86 -49.49 -31.36
C TYR A 593 -39.52 -50.54 -32.43
N PRO A 594 -39.72 -50.25 -33.73
CA PRO A 594 -39.42 -51.18 -34.81
C PRO A 594 -37.92 -51.49 -34.90
N LYS A 595 -37.58 -52.61 -35.53
CA LYS A 595 -36.18 -52.96 -35.84
C LYS A 595 -35.66 -52.03 -36.95
N MET A 596 -34.38 -51.64 -36.90
CA MET A 596 -33.76 -50.94 -38.03
C MET A 596 -33.79 -51.83 -39.28
N ALA A 597 -34.19 -51.26 -40.42
CA ALA A 597 -34.18 -51.96 -41.69
C ALA A 597 -32.74 -52.35 -42.11
N PRO A 598 -32.53 -53.50 -42.78
CA PRO A 598 -31.19 -53.95 -43.20
C PRO A 598 -30.44 -52.92 -44.03
N GLU A 599 -31.14 -52.16 -44.87
CA GLU A 599 -30.59 -51.12 -45.75
C GLU A 599 -30.04 -49.95 -44.94
N LYS A 600 -30.79 -49.52 -43.90
CA LYS A 600 -30.36 -48.48 -42.94
C LYS A 600 -29.14 -48.94 -42.13
N ILE A 601 -29.11 -50.21 -41.71
CA ILE A 601 -27.94 -50.79 -41.01
C ILE A 601 -26.71 -50.81 -41.95
N GLN A 602 -26.88 -51.18 -43.22
CA GLN A 602 -25.79 -51.17 -44.19
C GLN A 602 -25.29 -49.76 -44.54
N GLN A 603 -26.17 -48.75 -44.53
CA GLN A 603 -25.76 -47.35 -44.66
C GLN A 603 -24.97 -46.90 -43.42
N ALA A 604 -25.51 -47.09 -42.22
CA ALA A 604 -24.82 -46.79 -40.96
C ALA A 604 -23.43 -47.45 -40.85
N LEU A 605 -23.30 -48.71 -41.30
CA LEU A 605 -22.02 -49.42 -41.34
C LEU A 605 -21.00 -48.81 -42.31
N ARG A 606 -21.45 -48.19 -43.41
CA ARG A 606 -20.57 -47.41 -44.30
C ARG A 606 -20.15 -46.12 -43.63
N ASP A 607 -21.15 -45.32 -43.20
CA ASP A 607 -20.96 -43.99 -42.62
C ASP A 607 -20.02 -44.02 -41.40
N ILE A 608 -20.16 -45.01 -40.52
CA ILE A 608 -19.28 -45.14 -39.34
C ILE A 608 -17.85 -45.54 -39.75
N ARG A 609 -17.70 -46.39 -40.78
CA ARG A 609 -16.38 -46.84 -41.26
C ARG A 609 -15.57 -45.74 -41.93
N GLU A 610 -16.20 -44.70 -42.50
CA GLU A 610 -15.50 -43.50 -42.98
C GLU A 610 -14.70 -42.78 -41.87
N TYR A 611 -15.05 -43.00 -40.60
CA TYR A 611 -14.33 -42.46 -39.43
C TYR A 611 -13.56 -43.53 -38.65
N VAL A 612 -14.03 -44.79 -38.66
CA VAL A 612 -13.46 -45.92 -37.89
C VAL A 612 -13.53 -47.20 -38.75
N ASP A 613 -12.55 -47.38 -39.65
CA ASP A 613 -12.51 -48.50 -40.62
C ASP A 613 -12.75 -49.90 -40.00
N SER A 614 -12.26 -50.11 -38.78
CA SER A 614 -12.34 -51.38 -38.05
C SER A 614 -13.74 -51.74 -37.53
N PHE A 615 -14.71 -50.82 -37.63
CA PHE A 615 -16.01 -50.94 -36.98
C PHE A 615 -16.75 -52.21 -37.38
N ASP A 616 -17.07 -53.04 -36.40
CA ASP A 616 -17.91 -54.22 -36.56
C ASP A 616 -18.94 -54.30 -35.42
N TYR A 617 -20.22 -54.15 -35.78
CA TYR A 617 -21.29 -54.06 -34.78
C TYR A 617 -21.43 -55.35 -33.93
N PRO A 618 -21.46 -56.57 -34.49
CA PRO A 618 -21.56 -57.79 -33.68
C PRO A 618 -20.39 -57.98 -32.68
N ARG A 619 -19.14 -57.79 -33.13
CA ARG A 619 -17.96 -57.88 -32.25
C ARG A 619 -18.02 -56.87 -31.11
N LEU A 620 -18.34 -55.61 -31.44
CA LEU A 620 -18.36 -54.54 -30.45
C LEU A 620 -19.57 -54.64 -29.52
N GLN A 621 -20.72 -55.12 -29.99
CA GLN A 621 -21.89 -55.39 -29.16
C GLN A 621 -21.59 -56.49 -28.13
N ALA A 622 -20.92 -57.57 -28.54
CA ALA A 622 -20.48 -58.60 -27.60
C ALA A 622 -19.49 -58.07 -26.55
N LEU A 623 -18.58 -57.16 -26.94
CA LEU A 623 -17.64 -56.50 -26.04
C LEU A 623 -18.35 -55.62 -25.00
N VAL A 624 -19.24 -54.71 -25.42
CA VAL A 624 -19.96 -53.81 -24.48
C VAL A 624 -21.04 -54.51 -23.64
N SER A 625 -21.45 -55.71 -24.03
CA SER A 625 -22.28 -56.61 -23.22
C SER A 625 -21.49 -57.45 -22.21
N SER A 626 -20.15 -57.44 -22.24
CA SER A 626 -19.30 -58.20 -21.30
C SER A 626 -18.73 -57.28 -20.22
N PRO A 627 -19.17 -57.40 -18.94
CA PRO A 627 -18.63 -56.59 -17.86
C PRO A 627 -17.13 -56.79 -17.64
N ASP A 628 -16.60 -57.99 -17.86
CA ASP A 628 -15.18 -58.29 -17.68
C ASP A 628 -14.32 -57.64 -18.78
N GLU A 629 -14.79 -57.62 -20.03
CA GLU A 629 -14.11 -56.90 -21.12
C GLU A 629 -14.11 -55.40 -20.89
N ILE A 630 -15.23 -54.82 -20.43
CA ILE A 630 -15.30 -53.40 -20.07
C ILE A 630 -14.40 -53.07 -18.85
N LYS A 631 -14.34 -53.95 -17.83
CA LYS A 631 -13.38 -53.79 -16.72
C LYS A 631 -11.94 -53.90 -17.19
N ASN A 632 -11.64 -54.73 -18.19
CA ASN A 632 -10.31 -54.83 -18.78
C ASN A 632 -9.96 -53.59 -19.61
N LEU A 633 -10.89 -53.09 -20.44
CA LEU A 633 -10.75 -51.85 -21.20
C LEU A 633 -10.52 -50.65 -20.27
N TYR A 634 -11.29 -50.54 -19.18
CA TYR A 634 -11.14 -49.47 -18.20
C TYR A 634 -9.73 -49.42 -17.58
N ARG A 635 -9.11 -50.59 -17.34
CA ARG A 635 -7.72 -50.68 -16.84
C ARG A 635 -6.67 -50.27 -17.88
N ARG A 636 -7.02 -50.21 -19.17
CA ARG A 636 -6.16 -49.74 -20.27
C ARG A 636 -6.36 -48.26 -20.63
N CYS A 637 -7.42 -47.61 -20.11
CA CYS A 637 -7.66 -46.18 -20.31
C CYS A 637 -6.49 -45.32 -19.83
N ARG A 638 -6.15 -44.29 -20.60
CA ARG A 638 -4.93 -43.49 -20.46
C ARG A 638 -5.07 -42.33 -19.46
N ASN A 639 -6.30 -41.86 -19.26
CA ASN A 639 -6.65 -40.71 -18.42
C ASN A 639 -8.02 -40.92 -17.74
N GLY A 640 -8.37 -40.03 -16.81
CA GLY A 640 -9.62 -40.05 -16.07
C GLY A 640 -10.85 -39.88 -16.95
N TYR A 641 -10.79 -39.06 -18.01
CA TYR A 641 -11.92 -38.83 -18.91
C TYR A 641 -12.32 -40.10 -19.68
N GLU A 642 -11.34 -40.80 -20.26
CA GLU A 642 -11.52 -42.12 -20.88
C GLU A 642 -12.04 -43.16 -19.88
N LYS A 643 -11.50 -43.18 -18.66
CA LYS A 643 -11.97 -44.04 -17.57
C LYS A 643 -13.46 -43.82 -17.30
N LEU A 644 -13.92 -42.57 -17.14
CA LEU A 644 -15.33 -42.27 -16.90
C LEU A 644 -16.22 -42.70 -18.07
N GLN A 645 -15.76 -42.50 -19.31
CA GLN A 645 -16.49 -42.95 -20.49
C GLN A 645 -16.68 -44.48 -20.49
N VAL A 646 -15.61 -45.24 -20.29
CA VAL A 646 -15.69 -46.70 -20.24
C VAL A 646 -16.46 -47.20 -19.01
N PHE A 647 -16.34 -46.51 -17.87
CA PHE A 647 -17.08 -46.84 -16.65
C PHE A 647 -18.60 -46.74 -16.84
N ARG A 648 -19.11 -45.77 -17.62
CA ARG A 648 -20.54 -45.66 -17.95
C ARG A 648 -21.10 -46.94 -18.55
N LEU A 649 -20.30 -47.66 -19.35
CA LEU A 649 -20.66 -48.91 -20.01
C LEU A 649 -20.80 -50.11 -19.06
N LEU A 650 -20.57 -49.94 -17.75
CA LEU A 650 -20.86 -50.98 -16.75
C LEU A 650 -22.30 -50.93 -16.22
N GLU A 651 -22.96 -49.76 -16.22
CA GLU A 651 -24.32 -49.56 -15.68
C GLU A 651 -24.49 -50.08 -14.23
N LEU A 652 -23.56 -49.76 -13.32
CA LEU A 652 -23.61 -50.23 -11.94
C LEU A 652 -24.72 -49.52 -11.13
N ASP A 653 -25.66 -50.28 -10.58
CA ASP A 653 -26.76 -49.73 -9.77
C ASP A 653 -26.30 -48.99 -8.51
N GLN A 654 -25.11 -49.34 -7.99
CA GLN A 654 -24.58 -48.88 -6.70
C GLN A 654 -23.93 -47.48 -6.74
N ASP A 655 -23.86 -46.85 -7.91
CA ASP A 655 -23.17 -45.56 -8.06
C ASP A 655 -23.91 -44.41 -7.34
N HIS A 656 -23.19 -43.69 -6.48
CA HIS A 656 -23.71 -42.48 -5.82
C HIS A 656 -24.15 -41.42 -6.87
N PRO A 657 -25.28 -40.71 -6.69
CA PRO A 657 -25.82 -39.80 -7.72
C PRO A 657 -24.85 -38.74 -8.23
N VAL A 658 -23.92 -38.28 -7.39
CA VAL A 658 -22.86 -37.32 -7.78
C VAL A 658 -21.88 -37.94 -8.78
N ILE A 659 -21.39 -39.17 -8.53
CA ILE A 659 -20.48 -39.88 -9.44
C ILE A 659 -21.21 -40.19 -10.75
N ARG A 660 -22.47 -40.64 -10.66
CA ARG A 660 -23.34 -40.89 -11.82
C ARG A 660 -23.54 -39.63 -12.68
N LYS A 661 -23.57 -38.43 -12.09
CA LYS A 661 -23.62 -37.16 -12.84
C LYS A 661 -22.35 -36.96 -13.67
N PHE A 662 -21.17 -37.01 -13.05
CA PHE A 662 -19.88 -36.88 -13.75
C PHE A 662 -19.73 -37.91 -14.88
N VAL A 663 -20.07 -39.17 -14.62
CA VAL A 663 -20.02 -40.26 -15.61
C VAL A 663 -20.94 -39.97 -16.80
N ASN A 664 -22.18 -39.52 -16.55
CA ASN A 664 -23.10 -39.15 -17.63
C ASN A 664 -22.61 -37.97 -18.46
N GLU A 665 -22.05 -36.93 -17.82
CA GLU A 665 -21.60 -35.71 -18.52
C GLU A 665 -20.56 -36.02 -19.62
N THR A 666 -19.72 -37.05 -19.47
CA THR A 666 -18.72 -37.45 -20.50
C THR A 666 -19.29 -37.97 -21.83
N TYR A 667 -20.59 -38.24 -21.89
CA TYR A 667 -21.32 -38.69 -23.09
C TYR A 667 -22.26 -37.64 -23.68
N HIS A 668 -22.51 -36.57 -22.95
CA HIS A 668 -23.48 -35.53 -23.26
C HIS A 668 -22.72 -34.26 -23.68
N ILE A 669 -23.32 -33.41 -24.50
CA ILE A 669 -22.66 -32.19 -25.03
C ILE A 669 -23.17 -30.92 -24.35
N GLU A 670 -24.25 -31.03 -23.58
CA GLU A 670 -25.01 -29.94 -22.97
C GLU A 670 -24.21 -29.10 -21.96
N ASN A 671 -23.14 -29.66 -21.39
CA ASN A 671 -22.23 -28.99 -20.45
C ASN A 671 -20.84 -28.68 -21.04
N GLU A 672 -20.61 -28.99 -22.32
CA GLU A 672 -19.32 -28.78 -22.98
C GLU A 672 -19.20 -27.34 -23.53
N PHE A 673 -18.04 -26.72 -23.37
CA PHE A 673 -17.77 -25.45 -24.04
C PHE A 673 -17.52 -25.68 -25.54
N ILE A 674 -18.04 -24.77 -26.38
CA ILE A 674 -17.83 -24.80 -27.85
C ILE A 674 -16.33 -24.86 -28.19
N CYS A 675 -15.52 -24.09 -27.46
CA CYS A 675 -14.06 -24.13 -27.49
C CYS A 675 -13.54 -24.53 -26.10
N GLN A 676 -12.63 -25.50 -26.03
CA GLN A 676 -12.04 -25.98 -24.78
C GLN A 676 -10.65 -26.58 -25.01
N LEU A 677 -10.01 -27.04 -23.92
CA LEU A 677 -8.80 -27.86 -23.99
C LEU A 677 -9.18 -29.32 -24.26
N ASP A 678 -8.36 -30.05 -25.02
CA ASP A 678 -8.58 -31.48 -25.29
C ASP A 678 -8.53 -32.32 -23.99
N PRO A 679 -9.64 -32.94 -23.54
CA PRO A 679 -9.68 -33.71 -22.29
C PRO A 679 -8.76 -34.93 -22.28
N SER A 680 -8.34 -35.45 -23.44
CA SER A 680 -7.45 -36.60 -23.53
C SER A 680 -6.00 -36.26 -23.13
N ARG A 681 -5.60 -34.98 -23.30
CA ARG A 681 -4.30 -34.44 -22.89
C ARG A 681 -4.38 -33.66 -21.58
N PHE A 682 -5.44 -32.87 -21.40
CA PHE A 682 -5.67 -32.05 -20.23
C PHE A 682 -6.75 -32.68 -19.37
N ASP A 683 -6.35 -33.70 -18.61
CA ASP A 683 -7.25 -34.42 -17.71
C ASP A 683 -7.62 -33.55 -16.50
N LEU A 684 -8.87 -33.08 -16.49
CA LEU A 684 -9.46 -32.22 -15.46
C LEU A 684 -10.39 -33.00 -14.51
N ILE A 685 -10.51 -34.32 -14.67
CA ILE A 685 -11.40 -35.11 -13.82
C ILE A 685 -10.86 -35.12 -12.38
N PRO A 686 -11.66 -34.72 -11.36
CA PRO A 686 -11.18 -34.73 -9.99
C PRO A 686 -10.80 -36.13 -9.53
N GLU A 687 -9.61 -36.25 -8.93
CA GLU A 687 -9.02 -37.53 -8.51
C GLU A 687 -9.98 -38.43 -7.71
N TYR A 688 -10.77 -37.84 -6.80
CA TYR A 688 -11.73 -38.59 -5.98
C TYR A 688 -12.80 -39.32 -6.82
N VAL A 689 -13.20 -38.79 -7.98
CA VAL A 689 -14.20 -39.42 -8.85
C VAL A 689 -13.63 -40.71 -9.43
N ILE A 690 -12.36 -40.68 -9.87
CA ILE A 690 -11.65 -41.86 -10.38
C ILE A 690 -11.42 -42.87 -9.26
N MET A 691 -11.08 -42.43 -8.04
CA MET A 691 -10.93 -43.33 -6.89
C MET A 691 -12.23 -44.06 -6.54
N GLU A 692 -13.40 -43.41 -6.63
CA GLU A 692 -14.68 -44.10 -6.41
C GLU A 692 -15.00 -45.10 -7.54
N CYS A 693 -14.75 -44.74 -8.81
CA CYS A 693 -14.88 -45.68 -9.94
C CYS A 693 -13.94 -46.89 -9.80
N ASP A 694 -12.68 -46.67 -9.40
CA ASP A 694 -11.69 -47.73 -9.17
C ASP A 694 -12.14 -48.69 -8.05
N LYS A 695 -12.70 -48.17 -6.94
CA LYS A 695 -13.31 -48.98 -5.86
C LYS A 695 -14.47 -49.83 -6.37
N LEU A 696 -15.41 -49.22 -7.09
CA LEU A 696 -16.62 -49.89 -7.60
C LEU A 696 -16.27 -51.02 -8.60
N ILE A 697 -15.21 -50.84 -9.40
CA ILE A 697 -14.69 -51.89 -10.30
C ILE A 697 -14.01 -53.03 -9.53
N ALA A 698 -13.33 -52.72 -8.42
CA ALA A 698 -12.64 -53.70 -7.57
C ALA A 698 -13.58 -54.55 -6.70
N LEU A 699 -14.84 -54.15 -6.51
CA LEU A 699 -15.83 -54.96 -5.79
C LEU A 699 -16.12 -56.28 -6.55
N PRO A 700 -16.30 -57.40 -5.83
CA PRO A 700 -16.85 -58.62 -6.42
C PRO A 700 -18.28 -58.36 -6.90
N PRO A 701 -18.76 -59.06 -7.95
CA PRO A 701 -20.12 -58.89 -8.45
C PRO A 701 -21.13 -59.15 -7.31
N ALA A 702 -22.08 -58.24 -7.15
CA ALA A 702 -23.08 -58.35 -6.09
C ALA A 702 -23.88 -59.64 -6.24
N ALA A 703 -23.88 -60.48 -5.20
CA ALA A 703 -24.77 -61.62 -5.14
C ALA A 703 -26.22 -61.12 -5.17
N ASN A 704 -26.96 -61.52 -6.21
CA ASN A 704 -28.32 -61.09 -6.58
C ASN A 704 -28.42 -59.73 -7.30
N GLN A 705 -28.21 -59.76 -8.62
CA GLN A 705 -28.94 -58.89 -9.54
C GLN A 705 -29.65 -59.74 -10.60
N SER A 706 -30.90 -60.07 -10.34
CA SER A 706 -31.82 -60.55 -11.37
C SER A 706 -32.23 -59.37 -12.25
N SER A 707 -32.33 -59.61 -13.56
CA SER A 707 -32.75 -58.62 -14.54
C SER A 707 -34.18 -58.12 -14.28
N VAL A 708 -34.32 -56.98 -13.62
CA VAL A 708 -35.59 -56.24 -13.55
C VAL A 708 -35.62 -55.26 -14.72
N ALA A 709 -36.36 -55.63 -15.77
CA ALA A 709 -36.61 -54.73 -16.89
C ALA A 709 -37.30 -53.44 -16.40
N ARG A 710 -36.67 -52.28 -16.65
CA ARG A 710 -37.38 -50.99 -16.54
C ARG A 710 -38.15 -50.73 -17.83
N ILE A 711 -39.42 -50.42 -17.66
CA ILE A 711 -40.36 -50.08 -18.72
C ILE A 711 -40.35 -48.56 -18.90
N ALA A 712 -40.34 -48.14 -20.18
CA ALA A 712 -40.48 -46.76 -20.68
C ALA A 712 -39.34 -45.78 -20.35
#